data_AF-A0A8X7Y5H1-F1
#
_entry.id   AF-A0A8X7Y5H1-F1
#
_cell.length_a   1.000
_cell.length_b   1.000
_cell.length_c   1.000
_cell.angle_alpha   90.00
_cell.angle_beta   90.00
_cell.angle_gamma   90.00
#
_symmetry.space_group_name_H-M   'P 1'
#
loop_
_entity.id
_entity.type
_entity.pdbx_description
1 polymer ?
#
loop_
_entity_poly.entity_id
_entity_poly.type
_entity_poly.pdbx_seq_one_letter_code
_entity_poly.pdbx_strand_id
1 'polypeptide(L)'
;MLLTITVLSSSTAAAACSTPPESTILAPLPRSPVIDACNGYYCDGFKPNSPKKPIFWTEDWDGWYTTWGGRLPHRPVEDLAFAVARFFQRGGSFQNYYMVKYITEMTANLDLPKLAWKSRSLLSEPKWGHLKDLHAAIKLCEPALVAVDSAQYIKLGPKQEKVGEKKCPDSSGIVSIAFAIDQQSNVDCCSRSIAKAHVYGGSLSIQGMDFSQYGSQSKCSAFLANIDEHQAATVRFLGQSFTLPPWSVSILPDCRNTVFNTAKVAAQTHIKTVEFVLPLSNSSLLPQFIVQNEDSPQSTSWLTAKEPITLWSEENFTVKGILEHLNVTKDESDYLWYFTRIYVSDDDIAFWEKNKVSPAVSIDSMRDVLRVFINGQLTGSVVGHWVKAVQPVQFQKGYNELVLLSQTVGLKNYGAFLERDGAGFKGQIKLTGFKNGDIDLSNLSWTYQVGLKGEFLEVYSTGDNEKFEWSDLAVDATPSTFTWYKMDAEVVIIVEPTVLESVEQIVAILRKPGNVSSDMLCISLYHVPRAWLEASNNLLVVFEETGGNPFEISVKLRSAKVICAQVSESHYPPLRKWSRADLTGGNISRNDMTPEMHLKCQDGHIMSSIEFASYGTPNGSCQKFSRGNCHASNSSSVVTEACQGKNKCDIAISNAIFGDPCRGVIKTLAVEARCISSSNIGYSLY
;
A
#
# COMPACT_ATOMS: atom_id res chain seq x y z
N MET A 1 16.72 -4.17 31.29
CA MET A 1 15.64 -3.21 31.61
C MET A 1 14.67 -3.30 30.44
N LEU A 2 13.52 -3.98 30.60
CA LEU A 2 12.49 -4.00 29.54
C LEU A 2 11.78 -2.64 29.54
N LEU A 3 11.79 -1.95 28.41
CA LEU A 3 11.05 -0.71 28.21
C LEU A 3 9.61 -1.09 27.83
N THR A 4 8.62 -0.73 28.63
CA THR A 4 7.20 -0.96 28.31
C THR A 4 6.63 0.31 27.69
N ILE A 5 6.27 0.24 26.40
CA ILE A 5 5.61 1.34 25.66
C ILE A 5 4.12 0.97 25.57
N THR A 6 3.24 1.89 25.94
CA THR A 6 1.79 1.73 25.69
C THR A 6 1.39 2.72 24.62
N VAL A 7 0.98 2.18 23.48
CA VAL A 7 0.42 2.97 22.38
C VAL A 7 -0.98 3.41 22.82
N LEU A 8 -1.20 4.71 22.98
CA LEU A 8 -2.53 5.29 23.22
C LEU A 8 -3.19 5.62 21.89
N SER A 9 -3.41 4.60 21.09
CA SER A 9 -4.35 4.63 19.98
C SER A 9 -4.64 3.21 19.54
N SER A 10 -5.93 2.98 19.31
CA SER A 10 -6.49 1.82 18.66
C SER A 10 -5.77 1.58 17.33
N SER A 11 -5.07 0.46 17.24
CA SER A 11 -4.48 -0.05 16.01
C SER A 11 -5.47 -0.99 15.32
N THR A 12 -5.30 -1.09 13.98
CA THR A 12 -5.97 -1.94 12.97
C THR A 12 -7.33 -1.52 12.39
N ALA A 13 -7.40 -0.38 11.71
CA ALA A 13 -7.88 -0.24 10.33
C ALA A 13 -9.15 -0.99 9.84
N ALA A 14 -10.35 -0.48 10.15
CA ALA A 14 -11.53 -0.50 9.26
C ALA A 14 -12.57 0.55 9.68
N ALA A 15 -12.97 1.38 8.71
CA ALA A 15 -14.15 2.25 8.66
C ALA A 15 -14.52 3.08 9.91
N ALA A 16 -14.23 4.39 9.88
CA ALA A 16 -15.24 5.45 9.97
C ALA A 16 -14.61 6.85 9.98
N CYS A 17 -15.34 7.79 9.41
CA CYS A 17 -15.04 9.21 9.33
C CYS A 17 -14.68 9.83 10.69
N SER A 18 -13.71 10.75 10.65
CA SER A 18 -13.57 11.92 11.52
C SER A 18 -14.18 11.79 12.93
N THR A 19 -13.42 11.19 13.84
CA THR A 19 -13.46 11.60 15.24
C THR A 19 -12.11 12.21 15.57
N PRO A 20 -12.03 13.40 16.19
CA PRO A 20 -10.77 13.86 16.75
C PRO A 20 -10.32 12.82 17.79
N PRO A 21 -9.01 12.62 18.00
CA PRO A 21 -8.55 11.75 19.07
C PRO A 21 -9.11 12.29 20.39
N GLU A 22 -10.09 11.59 20.96
CA GLU A 22 -10.47 11.81 22.35
C GLU A 22 -9.25 11.45 23.18
N SER A 23 -8.62 12.48 23.73
CA SER A 23 -7.69 12.34 24.83
C SER A 23 -8.47 11.77 26.01
N THR A 24 -8.51 10.44 26.16
CA THR A 24 -9.05 9.83 27.38
C THR A 24 -8.13 10.25 28.52
N ILE A 25 -8.58 11.23 29.30
CA ILE A 25 -8.01 11.58 30.59
C ILE A 25 -8.37 10.42 31.52
N LEU A 26 -7.61 9.32 31.45
CA LEU A 26 -7.41 8.51 32.64
C LEU A 26 -6.64 9.39 33.62
N ALA A 27 -7.24 9.63 34.78
CA ALA A 27 -6.63 10.35 35.88
C ALA A 27 -5.14 9.98 36.01
N PRO A 28 -4.23 10.95 36.18
CA PRO A 28 -2.81 10.69 36.12
C PRO A 28 -2.43 9.79 37.29
N LEU A 29 -2.17 8.51 37.02
CA LEU A 29 -1.40 7.68 37.93
C LEU A 29 0.06 8.15 37.82
N PRO A 30 0.61 8.89 38.80
CA PRO A 30 1.90 9.59 38.65
C PRO A 30 3.12 8.66 38.69
N ARG A 31 2.93 7.34 38.57
CA ARG A 31 3.93 6.30 38.86
C ARG A 31 4.08 5.23 37.79
N SER A 32 3.37 5.33 36.65
CA SER A 32 3.53 4.31 35.61
C SER A 32 4.84 4.53 34.82
N PRO A 33 5.76 3.54 34.75
CA PRO A 33 6.96 3.61 33.92
C PRO A 33 6.65 3.51 32.41
N VAL A 34 5.38 3.33 32.07
CA VAL A 34 4.89 3.18 30.70
C VAL A 34 4.98 4.50 29.93
N ILE A 35 5.57 4.46 28.74
CA ILE A 35 5.63 5.60 27.82
C ILE A 35 4.40 5.58 26.91
N ASP A 36 3.63 6.67 26.90
CA ASP A 36 2.59 6.90 25.91
C ASP A 36 3.16 7.47 24.61
N ALA A 37 2.59 7.04 23.48
CA ALA A 37 3.04 7.38 22.15
C ALA A 37 1.87 7.80 21.24
N CYS A 38 2.22 8.40 20.10
CA CYS A 38 1.28 8.90 19.10
C CYS A 38 1.33 8.06 17.81
N ASN A 39 0.18 7.95 17.14
CA ASN A 39 0.01 7.38 15.80
C ASN A 39 -0.71 8.40 14.92
N GLY A 40 -0.42 8.41 13.62
CA GLY A 40 -1.10 9.26 12.66
C GLY A 40 -0.21 9.70 11.51
N TYR A 41 -0.74 10.60 10.66
CA TYR A 41 0.06 11.27 9.63
C TYR A 41 1.01 12.34 10.19
N TYR A 42 0.66 12.95 11.33
CA TYR A 42 1.47 13.95 12.02
C TYR A 42 1.35 13.78 13.52
N CYS A 43 2.49 13.77 14.21
CA CYS A 43 2.58 13.73 15.67
C CYS A 43 3.44 14.86 16.25
N ASP A 44 3.74 15.91 15.46
CA ASP A 44 4.57 17.04 15.88
C ASP A 44 3.89 17.96 16.93
N GLY A 45 2.60 17.76 17.18
CA GLY A 45 1.84 18.41 18.26
C GLY A 45 1.66 17.55 19.52
N PHE A 46 2.05 16.28 19.49
CA PHE A 46 1.82 15.36 20.61
C PHE A 46 2.67 15.73 21.83
N LYS A 47 2.08 15.58 23.03
CA LYS A 47 2.77 15.74 24.30
C LYS A 47 2.49 14.51 25.17
N PRO A 48 3.51 13.87 25.74
CA PRO A 48 3.31 12.73 26.62
C PRO A 48 2.58 13.15 27.89
N ASN A 49 1.94 12.19 28.56
CA ASN A 49 1.20 12.41 29.81
C ASN A 49 2.08 12.84 31.01
N SER A 50 3.40 12.93 30.82
CA SER A 50 4.35 13.43 31.80
C SER A 50 5.54 14.11 31.10
N PRO A 51 5.99 15.28 31.59
CA PRO A 51 7.15 15.98 31.02
C PRO A 51 8.48 15.23 31.18
N LYS A 52 8.53 14.17 31.99
CA LYS A 52 9.71 13.32 32.17
C LYS A 52 9.78 12.16 31.17
N LYS A 53 8.79 12.01 30.30
CA LYS A 53 8.73 10.95 29.29
C LYS A 53 9.14 11.50 27.93
N PRO A 54 9.80 10.68 27.10
CA PRO A 54 10.14 11.07 25.74
C PRO A 54 8.90 11.16 24.84
N ILE A 55 9.01 11.88 23.72
CA ILE A 55 7.96 12.02 22.71
C ILE A 55 8.17 10.95 21.63
N PHE A 56 7.30 9.95 21.58
CA PHE A 56 7.39 8.82 20.66
C PHE A 56 6.25 8.84 19.64
N TRP A 57 6.60 8.59 18.38
CA TRP A 57 5.68 8.38 17.27
C TRP A 57 5.82 6.94 16.75
N THR A 58 4.86 6.10 17.11
CA THR A 58 4.92 4.65 16.87
C THR A 58 4.38 4.22 15.51
N GLU A 59 3.45 4.98 14.94
CA GLU A 59 2.93 4.73 13.58
C GLU A 59 2.85 6.03 12.77
N ASP A 60 3.89 6.33 12.02
CA ASP A 60 3.87 7.35 10.96
C ASP A 60 3.35 6.72 9.67
N TRP A 61 2.08 7.00 9.37
CA TRP A 61 1.39 6.37 8.25
C TRP A 61 2.00 6.82 6.92
N ASP A 62 2.76 5.94 6.27
CA ASP A 62 3.47 6.24 5.02
C ASP A 62 2.56 6.20 3.78
N GLY A 63 1.29 5.83 3.98
CA GLY A 63 0.24 5.64 3.01
C GLY A 63 -1.07 5.26 3.71
N TRP A 64 -1.85 4.37 3.09
CA TRP A 64 -3.03 3.78 3.70
C TRP A 64 -3.26 2.38 3.11
N TYR A 65 -4.05 1.53 3.78
CA TYR A 65 -4.39 0.20 3.25
C TYR A 65 -5.36 0.31 2.07
N THR A 66 -5.38 -0.72 1.23
CA THR A 66 -6.30 -0.80 0.08
C THR A 66 -7.51 -1.64 0.46
N THR A 67 -8.69 -1.24 0.03
CA THR A 67 -9.92 -2.02 0.17
C THR A 67 -10.39 -2.55 -1.17
N TRP A 68 -11.12 -3.67 -1.16
CA TRP A 68 -11.85 -4.15 -2.33
C TRP A 68 -12.78 -3.04 -2.86
N GLY A 69 -12.71 -2.75 -4.17
CA GLY A 69 -13.46 -1.67 -4.82
C GLY A 69 -13.00 -0.23 -4.49
N GLY A 70 -12.02 -0.05 -3.60
CA GLY A 70 -11.46 1.26 -3.24
C GLY A 70 -10.47 1.80 -4.29
N ARG A 71 -9.88 2.97 -4.05
CA ARG A 71 -8.72 3.50 -4.81
C ARG A 71 -7.42 3.13 -4.10
N LEU A 72 -6.30 3.03 -4.81
CA LEU A 72 -4.97 2.86 -4.20
C LEU A 72 -4.52 4.19 -3.57
N PRO A 73 -4.46 4.31 -2.24
CA PRO A 73 -4.08 5.54 -1.57
C PRO A 73 -2.57 5.77 -1.66
N HIS A 74 -2.15 7.03 -1.83
CA HIS A 74 -0.74 7.40 -1.93
C HIS A 74 -0.45 8.65 -1.10
N ARG A 75 0.56 8.58 -0.22
CA ARG A 75 1.13 9.74 0.48
C ARG A 75 2.42 10.19 -0.20
N PRO A 76 2.51 11.46 -0.65
CA PRO A 76 3.73 12.04 -1.22
C PRO A 76 4.92 11.98 -0.26
N VAL A 77 6.13 11.83 -0.80
CA VAL A 77 7.33 11.71 0.04
C VAL A 77 7.70 13.05 0.69
N GLU A 78 7.42 14.15 0.02
CA GLU A 78 7.69 15.51 0.51
C GLU A 78 6.91 15.79 1.79
N ASP A 79 5.65 15.37 1.83
CA ASP A 79 4.79 15.49 3.00
C ASP A 79 5.24 14.58 4.15
N LEU A 80 5.55 13.32 3.84
CA LEU A 80 6.07 12.38 4.83
C LEU A 80 7.39 12.88 5.45
N ALA A 81 8.31 13.36 4.61
CA ALA A 81 9.57 13.96 5.05
C ALA A 81 9.34 15.23 5.89
N PHE A 82 8.36 16.06 5.52
CA PHE A 82 7.95 17.23 6.29
C PHE A 82 7.46 16.84 7.69
N ALA A 83 6.56 15.86 7.79
CA ALA A 83 6.00 15.42 9.06
C ALA A 83 7.10 14.89 10.00
N VAL A 84 8.00 14.06 9.50
CA VAL A 84 9.15 13.52 10.25
C VAL A 84 10.11 14.64 10.67
N ALA A 85 10.52 15.51 9.75
CA ALA A 85 11.44 16.61 10.06
C ALA A 85 10.84 17.56 11.11
N ARG A 86 9.53 17.81 11.04
CA ARG A 86 8.80 18.67 11.98
C ARG A 86 8.62 18.02 13.36
N PHE A 87 8.45 16.71 13.40
CA PHE A 87 8.42 15.93 14.65
C PHE A 87 9.76 16.05 15.40
N PHE A 88 10.89 15.77 14.74
CA PHE A 88 12.21 15.94 15.36
C PHE A 88 12.54 17.41 15.66
N GLN A 89 12.10 18.34 14.80
CA GLN A 89 12.22 19.78 15.05
C GLN A 89 11.60 20.20 16.41
N ARG A 90 10.54 19.52 16.85
CA ARG A 90 9.79 19.84 18.09
C ARG A 90 10.13 18.93 19.27
N GLY A 91 11.26 18.23 19.23
CA GLY A 91 11.74 17.40 20.35
C GLY A 91 11.29 15.95 20.31
N GLY A 92 10.72 15.50 19.20
CA GLY A 92 10.52 14.08 18.94
C GLY A 92 11.81 13.29 19.01
N SER A 93 11.79 12.12 19.64
CA SER A 93 13.00 11.30 19.87
C SER A 93 12.93 9.90 19.27
N PHE A 94 11.73 9.44 18.89
CA PHE A 94 11.51 8.15 18.24
C PHE A 94 10.39 8.28 17.21
N GLN A 95 10.63 7.83 15.98
CA GLN A 95 9.66 7.77 14.89
C GLN A 95 9.77 6.42 14.21
N ASN A 96 8.64 5.84 13.82
CA ASN A 96 8.56 4.58 13.11
C ASN A 96 7.55 4.68 11.95
N TYR A 97 7.99 4.35 10.72
CA TYR A 97 7.10 4.32 9.56
C TYR A 97 6.18 3.10 9.62
N TYR A 98 4.88 3.33 9.48
CA TYR A 98 3.86 2.30 9.35
C TYR A 98 3.28 2.41 7.93
N MET A 99 3.82 1.71 6.94
CA MET A 99 4.73 0.55 7.02
C MET A 99 6.08 0.77 6.31
N VAL A 100 7.20 0.37 6.94
CA VAL A 100 8.53 0.34 6.29
C VAL A 100 8.58 -0.65 5.12
N LYS A 101 7.93 -1.81 5.28
CA LYS A 101 7.77 -2.84 4.25
C LYS A 101 6.38 -3.46 4.40
N TYR A 102 5.59 -3.45 3.34
CA TYR A 102 4.32 -4.17 3.28
C TYR A 102 4.56 -5.55 2.64
N ILE A 103 4.07 -6.60 3.27
CA ILE A 103 3.99 -7.95 2.71
C ILE A 103 2.52 -8.23 2.44
N THR A 104 2.21 -8.82 1.30
CA THR A 104 0.86 -9.22 0.90
C THR A 104 0.23 -10.10 1.99
N GLU A 105 -1.02 -9.82 2.38
CA GLU A 105 -1.82 -10.77 3.16
C GLU A 105 -2.04 -12.02 2.31
N MET A 106 -1.41 -13.12 2.71
CA MET A 106 -1.48 -14.40 2.02
C MET A 106 -2.39 -15.30 2.85
N THR A 107 -3.67 -15.34 2.45
CA THR A 107 -4.75 -16.23 2.94
C THR A 107 -5.28 -16.01 4.37
N ALA A 108 -6.53 -16.48 4.58
CA ALA A 108 -7.17 -16.58 5.89
C ALA A 108 -6.49 -17.69 6.71
N ASN A 109 -6.03 -17.37 7.92
CA ASN A 109 -5.62 -18.29 9.00
C ASN A 109 -4.57 -19.39 8.71
N LEU A 110 -3.69 -19.26 7.70
CA LEU A 110 -2.46 -20.05 7.66
C LEU A 110 -1.29 -19.27 8.28
N ASP A 111 -0.84 -19.73 9.45
CA ASP A 111 0.35 -19.28 10.17
C ASP A 111 1.63 -19.46 9.32
N LEU A 112 1.89 -18.55 8.38
CA LEU A 112 3.17 -18.46 7.66
C LEU A 112 3.90 -17.12 7.87
N PRO A 113 4.29 -16.71 9.10
CA PRO A 113 5.00 -15.44 9.30
C PRO A 113 6.53 -15.50 9.23
N LYS A 114 7.18 -16.59 8.73
CA LYS A 114 8.63 -16.76 8.93
C LYS A 114 9.58 -16.68 7.72
N LEU A 115 9.11 -16.66 6.47
CA LEU A 115 10.03 -16.63 5.30
C LEU A 115 10.10 -15.31 4.50
N ALA A 116 9.22 -14.34 4.76
CA ALA A 116 9.10 -13.14 3.92
C ALA A 116 10.18 -12.05 4.11
N TRP A 117 11.09 -12.21 5.09
CA TRP A 117 12.13 -11.22 5.40
C TRP A 117 13.22 -11.13 4.31
N LYS A 118 13.43 -12.18 3.52
CA LYS A 118 14.55 -12.28 2.56
C LYS A 118 14.23 -11.86 1.12
N SER A 119 12.99 -11.46 0.79
CA SER A 119 12.70 -10.99 -0.57
C SER A 119 13.30 -9.59 -0.80
N ARG A 120 14.26 -9.49 -1.74
CA ARG A 120 14.78 -8.21 -2.26
C ARG A 120 13.67 -7.51 -3.07
N SER A 121 12.72 -6.90 -2.37
CA SER A 121 11.64 -6.14 -2.99
C SER A 121 12.19 -4.88 -3.69
N LEU A 122 11.59 -4.48 -4.80
CA LEU A 122 11.97 -3.24 -5.49
C LEU A 122 11.80 -2.03 -4.57
N LEU A 123 12.84 -1.21 -4.45
CA LEU A 123 12.79 0.04 -3.68
C LEU A 123 11.64 0.93 -4.18
N SER A 124 10.94 1.57 -3.24
CA SER A 124 9.89 2.52 -3.57
C SER A 124 10.50 3.89 -3.79
N GLU A 125 11.12 4.10 -4.95
CA GLU A 125 11.73 5.38 -5.31
C GLU A 125 10.69 6.36 -5.89
N PRO A 126 10.71 7.66 -5.53
CA PRO A 126 11.77 8.37 -4.79
C PRO A 126 11.61 8.33 -3.25
N LYS A 127 10.55 7.68 -2.74
CA LYS A 127 10.22 7.67 -1.30
C LYS A 127 11.38 7.16 -0.45
N TRP A 128 11.93 6.01 -0.82
CA TRP A 128 13.05 5.40 -0.08
C TRP A 128 14.31 6.29 -0.10
N GLY A 129 14.73 6.78 -1.27
CA GLY A 129 15.93 7.59 -1.40
C GLY A 129 15.85 8.92 -0.64
N HIS A 130 14.73 9.63 -0.74
CA HIS A 130 14.55 10.92 -0.07
C HIS A 130 14.45 10.79 1.45
N LEU A 131 13.78 9.76 1.98
CA LEU A 131 13.74 9.50 3.42
C LEU A 131 15.07 9.01 3.96
N LYS A 132 15.85 8.23 3.18
CA LYS A 132 17.23 7.88 3.53
C LYS A 132 18.09 9.14 3.69
N ASP A 133 17.96 10.09 2.78
CA ASP A 133 18.68 11.37 2.85
C ASP A 133 18.19 12.22 4.04
N LEU A 134 16.88 12.26 4.33
CA LEU A 134 16.35 12.87 5.54
C LEU A 134 16.99 12.28 6.81
N HIS A 135 17.05 10.95 6.92
CA HIS A 135 17.67 10.29 8.09
C HIS A 135 19.15 10.61 8.22
N ALA A 136 19.89 10.66 7.11
CA ALA A 136 21.29 11.07 7.12
C ALA A 136 21.45 12.52 7.62
N ALA A 137 20.56 13.44 7.21
CA ALA A 137 20.55 14.81 7.70
C ALA A 137 20.21 14.91 9.20
N ILE A 138 19.23 14.14 9.68
CA ILE A 138 18.89 14.06 11.12
C ILE A 138 20.07 13.47 11.91
N LYS A 139 20.75 12.46 11.38
CA LYS A 139 21.94 11.87 12.01
C LYS A 139 23.10 12.86 12.17
N LEU A 140 23.29 13.76 11.21
CA LEU A 140 24.24 14.87 11.39
C LEU A 140 23.83 15.82 12.53
N CYS A 141 22.54 15.94 12.83
CA CYS A 141 22.02 16.77 13.94
C CYS A 141 21.99 16.04 15.29
N GLU A 142 22.11 14.72 15.32
CA GLU A 142 21.97 13.88 16.52
C GLU A 142 22.81 14.38 17.71
N PRO A 143 24.10 14.76 17.55
CA PRO A 143 24.91 15.24 18.67
C PRO A 143 24.39 16.53 19.32
N ALA A 144 23.67 17.38 18.59
CA ALA A 144 23.04 18.58 19.13
C ALA A 144 21.64 18.29 19.67
N LEU A 145 20.87 17.44 19.00
CA LEU A 145 19.53 17.02 19.41
C LEU A 145 19.52 16.33 20.77
N VAL A 146 20.51 15.49 21.08
CA VAL A 146 20.58 14.76 22.37
C VAL A 146 21.29 15.54 23.48
N ALA A 147 21.85 16.71 23.17
CA ALA A 147 22.63 17.50 24.13
C ALA A 147 21.79 18.52 24.92
N VAL A 148 20.55 18.77 24.52
CA VAL A 148 19.65 19.74 25.15
C VAL A 148 18.26 19.14 25.34
N ASP A 149 17.60 19.47 26.45
CA ASP A 149 16.26 18.95 26.76
C ASP A 149 15.15 19.57 25.88
N SER A 150 15.39 20.75 25.30
CA SER A 150 14.45 21.42 24.41
C SER A 150 15.14 22.39 23.45
N ALA A 151 14.52 22.61 22.29
CA ALA A 151 14.99 23.58 21.30
C ALA A 151 14.73 25.02 21.74
N GLN A 152 15.64 25.92 21.37
CA GLN A 152 15.36 27.35 21.39
C GLN A 152 14.50 27.74 20.19
N TYR A 153 13.37 28.38 20.47
CA TYR A 153 12.41 28.83 19.46
C TYR A 153 12.74 30.24 18.96
N ILE A 154 12.84 30.41 17.65
CA ILE A 154 13.08 31.71 17.01
C ILE A 154 12.02 31.95 15.94
N LYS A 155 11.29 33.07 16.07
CA LYS A 155 10.32 33.51 15.09
C LYS A 155 11.03 34.17 13.91
N LEU A 156 10.83 33.67 12.69
CA LEU A 156 11.49 34.18 11.48
C LEU A 156 10.56 34.98 10.55
N GLY A 157 9.24 34.86 10.73
CA GLY A 157 8.23 35.55 9.93
C GLY A 157 7.17 36.24 10.78
N PRO A 158 6.37 37.16 10.21
CA PRO A 158 5.48 38.07 10.95
C PRO A 158 4.33 37.37 11.69
N LYS A 159 3.96 36.14 11.31
CA LYS A 159 2.83 35.42 11.92
C LYS A 159 3.23 34.30 12.88
N GLN A 160 2.37 34.07 13.87
CA GLN A 160 2.42 32.95 14.80
C GLN A 160 1.43 31.86 14.36
N GLU A 161 1.83 30.61 14.53
CA GLU A 161 0.89 29.50 14.73
C GLU A 161 0.31 29.73 16.13
N LYS A 162 -1.01 29.91 16.26
CA LYS A 162 -1.64 29.98 17.59
C LYS A 162 -1.50 28.60 18.22
N VAL A 163 -0.65 28.49 19.24
CA VAL A 163 -0.78 27.41 20.22
C VAL A 163 -1.96 27.81 21.10
N GLY A 164 -3.16 27.43 20.68
CA GLY A 164 -4.39 27.68 21.43
C GLY A 164 -4.99 26.36 21.87
N GLU A 165 -5.04 26.14 23.18
CA GLU A 165 -6.06 25.28 23.79
C GLU A 165 -7.43 25.72 23.26
N LYS A 166 -8.01 24.96 22.34
CA LYS A 166 -9.44 25.05 22.08
C LYS A 166 -10.06 23.77 22.61
N LYS A 167 -10.69 23.86 23.79
CA LYS A 167 -11.78 22.96 24.16
C LYS A 167 -12.80 23.01 23.02
N CYS A 168 -13.09 21.87 22.42
CA CYS A 168 -14.32 21.71 21.65
C CYS A 168 -15.50 21.91 22.62
N PRO A 169 -16.59 22.58 22.20
CA PRO A 169 -17.79 22.66 23.03
C PRO A 169 -18.38 21.25 23.21
N ASP A 170 -18.73 20.91 24.44
CA ASP A 170 -19.46 19.69 24.79
C ASP A 170 -20.77 19.63 24.00
N SER A 171 -20.93 18.65 23.11
CA SER A 171 -22.21 18.36 22.47
C SER A 171 -22.91 17.22 23.20
N SER A 172 -23.51 17.55 24.35
CA SER A 172 -24.64 16.80 24.87
C SER A 172 -25.86 17.03 23.97
N GLY A 173 -26.36 15.99 23.30
CA GLY A 173 -27.75 15.95 22.84
C GLY A 173 -28.00 15.48 21.40
N ILE A 174 -28.39 14.20 21.28
CA ILE A 174 -29.52 13.69 20.48
C ILE A 174 -29.47 13.80 18.93
N VAL A 175 -29.22 12.63 18.31
CA VAL A 175 -29.95 11.94 17.22
C VAL A 175 -30.73 12.79 16.20
N SER A 176 -30.29 12.76 14.93
CA SER A 176 -31.06 12.20 13.77
C SER A 176 -30.32 12.35 12.43
N ILE A 177 -30.58 11.37 11.58
CA ILE A 177 -29.98 11.05 10.27
C ILE A 177 -30.47 12.00 9.17
N ALA A 178 -29.58 12.47 8.29
CA ALA A 178 -29.87 12.67 6.87
C ALA A 178 -28.57 12.76 6.04
N PHE A 179 -28.48 11.93 5.00
CA PHE A 179 -27.55 12.06 3.89
C PHE A 179 -27.81 13.38 3.14
N ALA A 180 -26.78 14.19 2.94
CA ALA A 180 -26.69 15.12 1.82
C ALA A 180 -25.22 15.37 1.49
N ILE A 181 -24.85 14.97 0.27
CA ILE A 181 -23.71 15.48 -0.46
C ILE A 181 -24.06 16.95 -0.75
N ASP A 182 -23.44 17.90 -0.06
CA ASP A 182 -23.21 19.22 -0.63
C ASP A 182 -21.98 19.89 -0.03
N GLN A 183 -21.39 20.68 -0.89
CA GLN A 183 -20.15 21.42 -0.81
C GLN A 183 -20.17 22.53 0.24
N GLN A 184 -18.97 23.04 0.54
CA GLN A 184 -18.71 24.29 1.25
C GLN A 184 -19.22 24.40 2.69
N SER A 185 -18.31 24.17 3.64
CA SER A 185 -18.35 24.87 4.91
C SER A 185 -16.97 25.42 5.27
N ASN A 186 -16.77 26.68 4.85
CA ASN A 186 -15.87 27.71 5.39
C ASN A 186 -14.81 27.24 6.40
N VAL A 187 -13.64 26.89 5.87
CA VAL A 187 -12.38 27.08 6.60
C VAL A 187 -11.93 28.50 6.28
N ASP A 188 -12.01 29.40 7.26
CA ASP A 188 -11.44 30.74 7.14
C ASP A 188 -9.92 30.63 6.97
N CYS A 189 -9.50 30.57 5.71
CA CYS A 189 -8.14 30.69 5.22
C CYS A 189 -7.60 32.10 5.53
N CYS A 190 -7.11 32.30 6.75
CA CYS A 190 -6.30 33.48 7.05
C CYS A 190 -4.84 33.27 6.57
N SER A 191 -4.61 33.43 5.25
CA SER A 191 -3.29 33.62 4.63
C SER A 191 -2.41 34.54 5.45
N ARG A 192 -1.17 34.13 5.77
CA ARG A 192 0.08 34.91 5.72
C ARG A 192 1.22 33.97 6.19
N SER A 193 2.38 34.09 5.54
CA SER A 193 3.63 33.36 5.79
C SER A 193 3.98 33.20 7.29
N ILE A 194 4.08 31.95 7.75
CA ILE A 194 4.58 31.58 9.08
C ILE A 194 5.86 30.76 8.86
N ALA A 195 7.01 31.44 8.97
CA ALA A 195 8.31 30.79 8.94
C ALA A 195 8.93 30.78 10.34
N LYS A 196 9.52 29.64 10.73
CA LYS A 196 9.99 29.37 12.10
C LYS A 196 11.36 28.70 12.10
N ALA A 197 12.18 29.02 13.10
CA ALA A 197 13.42 28.32 13.42
C ALA A 197 13.29 27.63 14.78
N HIS A 198 13.76 26.38 14.85
CA HIS A 198 14.09 25.73 16.11
C HIS A 198 15.59 25.43 16.10
N VAL A 199 16.28 25.82 17.15
CA VAL A 199 17.75 25.72 17.28
C VAL A 199 18.09 24.85 18.48
N TYR A 200 18.93 23.85 18.27
CA TYR A 200 19.46 22.94 19.28
C TYR A 200 20.95 23.24 19.45
N GLY A 201 21.37 23.76 20.59
CA GLY A 201 22.79 24.01 20.89
C GLY A 201 23.05 24.47 22.32
N GLY A 202 24.21 24.11 22.87
CA GLY A 202 24.59 24.44 24.26
C GLY A 202 24.87 25.94 24.45
N SER A 203 24.27 26.54 25.50
CA SER A 203 24.49 27.92 25.96
C SER A 203 24.53 29.00 24.86
N LEU A 204 23.47 29.09 24.06
CA LEU A 204 23.27 30.20 23.12
C LEU A 204 22.35 31.27 23.74
N SER A 205 22.93 32.37 24.22
CA SER A 205 22.19 33.63 24.40
C SER A 205 22.17 34.35 23.04
N ILE A 206 21.13 34.10 22.24
CA ILE A 206 20.98 34.61 20.86
C ILE A 206 20.49 36.08 20.85
N GLN A 207 21.00 36.91 21.77
CA GLN A 207 20.80 38.35 21.73
C GLN A 207 22.17 39.03 21.55
N GLY A 208 22.51 39.28 20.29
CA GLY A 208 23.48 40.28 19.89
C GLY A 208 24.96 39.95 20.12
N MET A 209 25.52 38.94 19.46
CA MET A 209 26.98 38.84 19.29
C MET A 209 27.39 38.33 17.90
N ASP A 210 28.47 38.92 17.40
CA ASP A 210 29.20 38.61 16.18
C ASP A 210 30.08 37.35 16.43
N PHE A 211 29.79 36.25 15.73
CA PHE A 211 30.40 34.93 15.98
C PHE A 211 31.72 34.71 15.22
N SER A 212 32.53 35.76 15.05
CA SER A 212 33.89 35.63 14.52
C SER A 212 34.89 35.00 15.50
N GLN A 213 34.47 34.67 16.74
CA GLN A 213 35.35 34.18 17.82
C GLN A 213 35.11 32.74 18.31
N TYR A 214 34.14 31.97 17.80
CA TYR A 214 33.89 30.63 18.34
C TYR A 214 34.62 29.51 17.58
N GLY A 215 35.58 28.91 18.28
CA GLY A 215 36.26 27.68 17.90
C GLY A 215 35.37 26.43 17.93
N SER A 216 35.91 25.34 17.40
CA SER A 216 35.34 24.05 16.97
C SER A 216 34.53 23.20 17.97
N GLN A 217 33.93 23.75 19.03
CA GLN A 217 33.28 22.94 20.09
C GLN A 217 31.78 23.20 20.36
N SER A 218 31.11 24.18 19.75
CA SER A 218 29.64 24.33 19.94
C SER A 218 28.85 23.45 18.96
N LYS A 219 28.22 22.39 19.46
CA LYS A 219 27.28 21.56 18.69
C LYS A 219 25.96 22.34 18.49
N CYS A 220 25.72 22.88 17.30
CA CYS A 220 24.51 23.64 16.96
C CYS A 220 23.84 23.03 15.74
N SER A 221 22.55 22.69 15.83
CA SER A 221 21.73 22.30 14.68
C SER A 221 20.42 23.10 14.63
N ALA A 222 19.95 23.44 13.44
CA ALA A 222 18.74 24.24 13.24
C ALA A 222 17.80 23.64 12.20
N PHE A 223 16.50 23.81 12.45
CA PHE A 223 15.41 23.40 11.56
C PHE A 223 14.58 24.63 11.20
N LEU A 224 14.57 25.00 9.92
CA LEU A 224 13.82 26.14 9.39
C LEU A 224 12.56 25.65 8.68
N ALA A 225 11.39 25.88 9.26
CA ALA A 225 10.12 25.41 8.72
C ALA A 225 9.33 26.56 8.08
N ASN A 226 8.79 26.30 6.89
CA ASN A 226 7.74 27.09 6.25
C ASN A 226 6.46 26.26 6.22
N ILE A 227 5.42 26.75 6.89
CA ILE A 227 4.16 26.02 7.07
C ILE A 227 3.06 26.57 6.15
N ASP A 228 3.41 27.52 5.28
CA ASP A 228 2.54 27.99 4.22
C ASP A 228 2.47 26.93 3.12
N GLU A 229 1.26 26.47 2.78
CA GLU A 229 1.03 25.39 1.83
C GLU A 229 1.21 25.83 0.37
N HIS A 230 1.28 27.14 0.11
CA HIS A 230 1.23 27.68 -1.25
C HIS A 230 2.39 28.61 -1.60
N GLN A 231 2.96 29.31 -0.61
CA GLN A 231 3.94 30.36 -0.84
C GLN A 231 5.31 30.00 -0.28
N ALA A 232 6.34 30.20 -1.10
CA ALA A 232 7.71 30.17 -0.63
C ALA A 232 8.00 31.39 0.26
N ALA A 233 8.88 31.22 1.25
CA ALA A 233 9.27 32.27 2.17
C ALA A 233 10.78 32.47 2.20
N THR A 234 11.24 33.72 2.10
CA THR A 234 12.65 34.08 2.34
C THR A 234 12.79 34.61 3.76
N VAL A 235 13.63 33.96 4.56
CA VAL A 235 13.87 34.28 5.98
C VAL A 235 15.33 34.63 6.24
N ARG A 236 15.58 35.47 7.24
CA ARG A 236 16.93 35.73 7.75
C ARG A 236 17.18 34.95 9.04
N PHE A 237 18.23 34.14 9.06
CA PHE A 237 18.65 33.36 10.22
C PHE A 237 20.18 33.48 10.37
N LEU A 238 20.64 33.89 11.56
CA LEU A 238 22.07 34.14 11.86
C LEU A 238 22.79 34.97 10.78
N GLY A 239 22.16 36.06 10.33
CA GLY A 239 22.70 36.98 9.32
C GLY A 239 22.63 36.48 7.87
N GLN A 240 22.27 35.22 7.63
CA GLN A 240 22.14 34.62 6.30
C GLN A 240 20.68 34.56 5.86
N SER A 241 20.44 34.59 4.54
CA SER A 241 19.10 34.51 3.96
C SER A 241 18.85 33.11 3.41
N PHE A 242 17.71 32.52 3.77
CA PHE A 242 17.28 31.20 3.35
C PHE A 242 15.93 31.27 2.65
N THR A 243 15.80 30.64 1.49
CA THR A 243 14.52 30.50 0.79
C THR A 243 13.94 29.12 1.07
N LEU A 244 12.76 29.10 1.67
CA LEU A 244 12.03 27.90 2.07
C LEU A 244 10.86 27.67 1.12
N PRO A 245 10.80 26.52 0.41
CA PRO A 245 9.62 26.12 -0.35
C PRO A 245 8.34 26.08 0.51
N PRO A 246 7.14 26.12 -0.10
CA PRO A 246 5.89 25.83 0.60
C PRO A 246 5.96 24.49 1.32
N TRP A 247 5.30 24.39 2.46
CA TRP A 247 5.18 23.16 3.26
C TRP A 247 6.48 22.37 3.41
N SER A 248 7.54 23.03 3.87
CA SER A 248 8.88 22.43 3.91
C SER A 248 9.66 22.73 5.18
N VAL A 249 10.58 21.83 5.53
CA VAL A 249 11.58 22.02 6.58
C VAL A 249 12.97 21.90 5.97
N SER A 250 13.82 22.91 6.19
CA SER A 250 15.25 22.89 5.88
C SER A 250 16.05 22.50 7.12
N ILE A 251 17.01 21.58 6.98
CA ILE A 251 17.85 21.04 8.07
C ILE A 251 19.27 21.58 7.93
N LEU A 252 19.78 22.19 8.99
CA LEU A 252 21.11 22.78 9.10
C LEU A 252 21.86 22.14 10.29
N PRO A 253 22.67 21.10 10.08
CA PRO A 253 23.34 20.39 11.17
C PRO A 253 24.38 21.20 11.93
N ASP A 254 24.86 22.30 11.33
CA ASP A 254 25.85 23.25 11.87
C ASP A 254 25.26 24.67 12.09
N CYS A 255 23.94 24.81 12.02
CA CYS A 255 23.21 26.09 12.04
C CYS A 255 23.58 27.07 10.92
N ARG A 256 24.40 26.67 9.95
CA ARG A 256 24.95 27.57 8.93
C ARG A 256 24.56 27.15 7.52
N ASN A 257 24.68 25.87 7.20
CA ASN A 257 24.51 25.34 5.86
C ASN A 257 23.32 24.39 5.81
N THR A 258 22.42 24.62 4.85
CA THR A 258 21.33 23.68 4.60
C THR A 258 21.85 22.47 3.84
N VAL A 259 21.66 21.29 4.41
CA VAL A 259 22.09 20.02 3.80
C VAL A 259 20.92 19.24 3.19
N PHE A 260 19.69 19.53 3.63
CA PHE A 260 18.48 18.85 3.20
C PHE A 260 17.26 19.78 3.33
N ASN A 261 16.30 19.64 2.41
CA ASN A 261 14.96 20.23 2.55
C ASN A 261 13.90 19.21 2.11
N THR A 262 12.82 19.13 2.88
CA THR A 262 11.79 18.09 2.70
C THR A 262 11.04 18.18 1.38
N ALA A 263 10.96 19.35 0.74
CA ALA A 263 10.29 19.55 -0.56
C ALA A 263 11.24 19.51 -1.78
N LYS A 264 12.56 19.35 -1.57
CA LYS A 264 13.56 19.28 -2.65
C LYS A 264 14.02 17.85 -2.87
N VAL A 265 13.26 17.08 -3.66
CA VAL A 265 13.51 15.66 -3.92
C VAL A 265 14.58 15.49 -5.00
N ALA A 266 15.80 15.11 -4.59
CA ALA A 266 16.89 14.79 -5.51
C ALA A 266 16.98 13.29 -5.88
N ALA A 267 16.27 12.44 -5.13
CA ALA A 267 16.23 11.00 -5.39
C ALA A 267 15.56 10.69 -6.74
N GLN A 268 16.11 9.72 -7.47
CA GLN A 268 15.50 9.23 -8.69
C GLN A 268 14.12 8.60 -8.42
N THR A 269 13.29 8.48 -9.45
CA THR A 269 12.00 7.77 -9.46
C THR A 269 12.14 6.49 -10.28
N HIS A 270 11.48 5.41 -9.84
CA HIS A 270 11.41 4.14 -10.58
C HIS A 270 10.01 3.93 -11.13
N ILE A 271 9.89 3.77 -12.45
CA ILE A 271 8.64 3.31 -13.06
C ILE A 271 8.65 1.80 -13.09
N LYS A 272 7.73 1.22 -12.31
CA LYS A 272 7.54 -0.22 -12.23
C LYS A 272 6.69 -0.66 -13.42
N THR A 273 7.29 -1.40 -14.34
CA THR A 273 6.62 -2.00 -15.50
C THR A 273 6.31 -3.47 -15.22
N VAL A 274 5.23 -3.95 -15.83
CA VAL A 274 4.77 -5.34 -15.71
C VAL A 274 4.81 -5.93 -17.11
N GLU A 275 5.62 -6.97 -17.30
CA GLU A 275 5.82 -7.60 -18.61
C GLU A 275 5.30 -9.02 -18.63
N PHE A 276 4.78 -9.42 -19.79
CA PHE A 276 4.43 -10.80 -20.07
C PHE A 276 5.70 -11.63 -20.17
N VAL A 277 5.74 -12.77 -19.48
CA VAL A 277 6.71 -13.81 -19.81
C VAL A 277 6.22 -14.44 -21.11
N LEU A 278 6.74 -13.98 -22.25
CA LEU A 278 6.61 -14.74 -23.48
C LEU A 278 7.43 -16.02 -23.30
N PRO A 279 6.91 -17.21 -23.68
CA PRO A 279 7.80 -18.34 -23.92
C PRO A 279 8.83 -17.85 -24.95
N LEU A 280 10.12 -18.05 -24.68
CA LEU A 280 11.18 -17.84 -25.66
C LEU A 280 11.07 -18.93 -26.74
N SER A 281 9.98 -18.92 -27.51
CA SER A 281 9.88 -19.63 -28.77
C SER A 281 10.24 -18.63 -29.86
N ASN A 282 11.39 -18.87 -30.49
CA ASN A 282 11.98 -18.15 -31.64
C ASN A 282 12.94 -16.99 -31.36
N SER A 283 13.97 -17.23 -30.55
CA SER A 283 15.30 -16.73 -30.90
C SER A 283 16.21 -17.93 -31.17
N SER A 284 16.31 -18.31 -32.43
CA SER A 284 17.41 -19.12 -32.94
C SER A 284 18.74 -18.56 -32.40
N LEU A 285 19.54 -19.43 -31.76
CA LEU A 285 20.94 -19.31 -31.33
C LEU A 285 21.17 -19.56 -29.82
N LEU A 286 21.02 -20.82 -29.41
CA LEU A 286 21.94 -21.45 -28.46
C LEU A 286 22.50 -22.73 -29.11
N PRO A 287 23.80 -23.07 -28.90
CA PRO A 287 24.44 -24.19 -29.58
C PRO A 287 23.91 -25.53 -29.05
N GLN A 288 23.28 -26.27 -29.97
CA GLN A 288 23.13 -27.73 -30.06
C GLN A 288 23.55 -28.53 -28.82
N PHE A 289 22.57 -29.04 -28.06
CA PHE A 289 22.52 -30.42 -27.57
C PHE A 289 21.09 -30.72 -27.08
N ILE A 290 20.12 -30.82 -27.99
CA ILE A 290 18.88 -31.59 -27.76
C ILE A 290 18.56 -32.33 -29.06
N VAL A 291 18.54 -33.66 -28.94
CA VAL A 291 18.06 -34.59 -29.96
C VAL A 291 16.63 -34.21 -30.33
N GLN A 292 16.40 -33.90 -31.60
CA GLN A 292 15.07 -33.67 -32.14
C GLN A 292 14.25 -34.95 -32.00
N ASN A 293 13.11 -34.84 -31.33
CA ASN A 293 11.90 -35.56 -31.72
C ASN A 293 10.85 -34.48 -31.97
N GLU A 294 10.57 -34.26 -33.26
CA GLU A 294 9.38 -33.54 -33.73
C GLU A 294 8.15 -34.39 -33.38
N ASP A 295 7.22 -33.78 -32.64
CA ASP A 295 5.77 -34.06 -32.58
C ASP A 295 5.22 -33.80 -31.16
N SER A 296 4.91 -32.53 -30.86
CA SER A 296 3.82 -32.17 -29.94
C SER A 296 3.56 -30.65 -30.01
N PRO A 297 2.33 -30.20 -30.30
CA PRO A 297 1.94 -28.83 -30.03
C PRO A 297 1.90 -28.66 -28.50
N GLN A 298 2.73 -27.78 -27.94
CA GLN A 298 2.75 -27.46 -26.50
C GLN A 298 1.40 -26.85 -26.06
N SER A 299 0.46 -27.73 -25.71
CA SER A 299 -0.84 -27.40 -25.13
C SER A 299 -0.68 -27.19 -23.64
N THR A 300 -0.85 -25.95 -23.17
CA THR A 300 -1.10 -25.67 -21.75
C THR A 300 -2.55 -26.03 -21.45
N SER A 301 -2.81 -27.31 -21.17
CA SER A 301 -4.16 -27.79 -20.84
C SER A 301 -4.47 -27.47 -19.39
N TRP A 302 -5.43 -26.58 -19.18
CA TRP A 302 -6.07 -26.43 -17.87
C TRP A 302 -6.92 -27.65 -17.58
N LEU A 303 -6.86 -28.12 -16.34
CA LEU A 303 -7.81 -29.07 -15.79
C LEU A 303 -8.85 -28.30 -14.98
N THR A 304 -10.10 -28.75 -15.05
CA THR A 304 -11.24 -28.14 -14.38
C THR A 304 -11.95 -29.17 -13.51
N ALA A 305 -12.51 -28.72 -12.39
CA ALA A 305 -13.37 -29.55 -11.55
C ALA A 305 -14.45 -28.68 -10.89
N LYS A 306 -15.68 -29.21 -10.84
CA LYS A 306 -16.83 -28.49 -10.32
C LYS A 306 -16.95 -28.65 -8.82
N GLU A 307 -17.08 -27.53 -8.11
CA GLU A 307 -17.39 -27.54 -6.69
C GLU A 307 -18.87 -27.94 -6.51
N PRO A 308 -19.18 -29.02 -5.77
CA PRO A 308 -20.55 -29.45 -5.58
C PRO A 308 -21.31 -28.48 -4.66
N ILE A 309 -22.46 -28.01 -5.13
CA ILE A 309 -23.40 -27.17 -4.36
C ILE A 309 -24.28 -28.02 -3.42
N THR A 310 -24.19 -29.34 -3.50
CA THR A 310 -24.94 -30.29 -2.66
C THR A 310 -24.18 -30.64 -1.38
N LEU A 311 -24.85 -31.33 -0.45
CA LEU A 311 -24.18 -31.94 0.70
C LEU A 311 -23.13 -32.95 0.24
N TRP A 312 -21.90 -32.79 0.72
CA TRP A 312 -20.77 -33.67 0.40
C TRP A 312 -19.98 -34.11 1.64
N SER A 313 -20.06 -33.37 2.75
CA SER A 313 -19.37 -33.71 4.00
C SER A 313 -20.17 -34.70 4.82
N GLU A 314 -19.52 -35.70 5.42
CA GLU A 314 -20.14 -36.56 6.43
C GLU A 314 -20.28 -35.86 7.80
N GLU A 315 -19.56 -34.76 8.00
CA GLU A 315 -19.60 -33.94 9.22
C GLU A 315 -20.72 -32.89 9.21
N ASN A 316 -21.61 -32.92 8.21
CA ASN A 316 -22.78 -32.06 8.19
C ASN A 316 -23.70 -32.36 9.38
N PHE A 317 -24.40 -31.34 9.86
CA PHE A 317 -25.30 -31.49 11.01
C PHE A 317 -26.56 -30.64 10.85
N THR A 318 -27.68 -31.12 11.41
CA THR A 318 -28.97 -30.44 11.33
C THR A 318 -29.38 -29.85 12.67
N VAL A 319 -29.71 -28.57 12.69
CA VAL A 319 -30.23 -27.87 13.87
C VAL A 319 -31.48 -27.10 13.50
N LYS A 320 -32.41 -26.98 14.46
CA LYS A 320 -33.56 -26.11 14.31
C LYS A 320 -33.13 -24.66 14.54
N GLY A 321 -33.31 -23.84 13.51
CA GLY A 321 -33.00 -22.41 13.51
C GLY A 321 -31.69 -22.06 12.81
N ILE A 322 -31.47 -20.75 12.66
CA ILE A 322 -30.30 -20.17 11.99
C ILE A 322 -29.17 -19.97 13.00
N LEU A 323 -28.03 -20.60 12.74
CA LEU A 323 -26.80 -20.43 13.50
C LEU A 323 -25.96 -19.29 12.92
N GLU A 324 -25.21 -18.63 13.80
CA GLU A 324 -24.27 -17.58 13.43
C GLU A 324 -23.01 -18.19 12.79
N HIS A 325 -22.44 -17.49 11.80
CA HIS A 325 -21.39 -18.02 10.93
C HIS A 325 -20.13 -18.39 11.72
N LEU A 326 -19.54 -17.47 12.48
CA LEU A 326 -18.27 -17.70 13.18
C LEU A 326 -18.38 -18.76 14.28
N ASN A 327 -19.56 -18.87 14.89
CA ASN A 327 -19.81 -19.91 15.87
C ASN A 327 -19.76 -21.31 15.26
N VAL A 328 -20.13 -21.46 13.99
CA VAL A 328 -20.10 -22.74 13.28
C VAL A 328 -18.74 -22.98 12.63
N THR A 329 -18.22 -22.02 11.86
CA THR A 329 -16.99 -22.22 11.07
C THR A 329 -15.71 -22.13 11.90
N LYS A 330 -15.77 -21.48 13.08
CA LYS A 330 -14.58 -21.13 13.88
C LYS A 330 -13.50 -20.39 13.07
N ASP A 331 -13.90 -19.71 12.00
CA ASP A 331 -13.00 -19.02 11.06
C ASP A 331 -11.98 -19.97 10.37
N GLU A 332 -12.30 -21.28 10.28
CA GLU A 332 -11.50 -22.27 9.55
C GLU A 332 -11.72 -22.21 8.03
N SER A 333 -12.90 -21.75 7.60
CA SER A 333 -13.20 -21.44 6.21
C SER A 333 -14.06 -20.19 6.13
N ASP A 334 -13.91 -19.47 5.02
CA ASP A 334 -14.76 -18.32 4.69
C ASP A 334 -16.18 -18.73 4.34
N TYR A 335 -16.44 -20.00 4.04
CA TYR A 335 -17.71 -20.47 3.48
C TYR A 335 -18.52 -21.27 4.50
N LEU A 336 -19.80 -20.93 4.63
CA LEU A 336 -20.78 -21.70 5.40
C LEU A 336 -22.06 -21.91 4.60
N TRP A 337 -22.42 -23.17 4.41
CA TRP A 337 -23.61 -23.59 3.70
C TRP A 337 -24.78 -23.86 4.67
N TYR A 338 -25.97 -23.41 4.28
CA TYR A 338 -27.23 -23.59 4.99
C TYR A 338 -28.22 -24.24 4.03
N PHE A 339 -28.64 -25.47 4.31
CA PHE A 339 -29.57 -26.25 3.48
C PHE A 339 -30.92 -26.39 4.17
N THR A 340 -32.00 -26.15 3.44
CA THR A 340 -33.35 -26.49 3.87
C THR A 340 -34.22 -26.90 2.69
N ARG A 341 -35.41 -27.44 2.97
CA ARG A 341 -36.37 -27.84 1.94
C ARG A 341 -37.68 -27.09 2.10
N ILE A 342 -38.18 -26.59 0.99
CA ILE A 342 -39.43 -25.82 0.91
C ILE A 342 -40.42 -26.58 0.04
N TYR A 343 -41.59 -26.88 0.60
CA TYR A 343 -42.67 -27.47 -0.17
C TYR A 343 -43.51 -26.37 -0.81
N VAL A 344 -43.76 -26.48 -2.12
CA VAL A 344 -44.58 -25.56 -2.90
C VAL A 344 -45.77 -26.32 -3.48
N SER A 345 -46.98 -25.85 -3.18
CA SER A 345 -48.22 -26.46 -3.66
C SER A 345 -48.64 -25.92 -5.04
N ASP A 346 -49.54 -26.64 -5.71
CA ASP A 346 -50.17 -26.15 -6.96
C ASP A 346 -50.90 -24.81 -6.76
N ASP A 347 -51.51 -24.64 -5.58
CA ASP A 347 -52.22 -23.44 -5.19
C ASP A 347 -51.31 -22.21 -5.09
N ASP A 348 -50.06 -22.40 -4.65
CA ASP A 348 -49.07 -21.32 -4.55
C ASP A 348 -48.63 -20.86 -5.95
N ILE A 349 -48.35 -21.81 -6.86
CA ILE A 349 -47.98 -21.50 -8.24
C ILE A 349 -49.13 -20.76 -8.95
N ALA A 350 -50.36 -21.27 -8.83
CA ALA A 350 -51.53 -20.61 -9.40
C ALA A 350 -51.76 -19.20 -8.81
N PHE A 351 -51.46 -19.02 -7.52
CA PHE A 351 -51.51 -17.71 -6.88
C PHE A 351 -50.46 -16.74 -7.44
N TRP A 352 -49.22 -17.19 -7.64
CA TRP A 352 -48.14 -16.38 -8.22
C TRP A 352 -48.46 -15.94 -9.64
N GLU A 353 -48.91 -16.85 -10.49
CA GLU A 353 -49.28 -16.56 -11.88
C GLU A 353 -50.47 -15.59 -11.96
N LYS A 354 -51.52 -15.85 -11.19
CA LYS A 354 -52.75 -15.03 -11.20
C LYS A 354 -52.50 -13.61 -10.71
N ASN A 355 -51.67 -13.44 -9.68
CA ASN A 355 -51.44 -12.14 -9.04
C ASN A 355 -50.14 -11.46 -9.49
N LYS A 356 -49.37 -12.09 -10.40
CA LYS A 356 -48.03 -11.63 -10.85
C LYS A 356 -47.09 -11.39 -9.66
N VAL A 357 -47.14 -12.27 -8.66
CA VAL A 357 -46.29 -12.23 -7.47
C VAL A 357 -45.04 -13.06 -7.75
N SER A 358 -43.86 -12.52 -7.47
CA SER A 358 -42.61 -13.27 -7.50
C SER A 358 -42.16 -13.55 -6.07
N PRO A 359 -42.05 -14.83 -5.66
CA PRO A 359 -41.57 -15.14 -4.32
C PRO A 359 -40.11 -14.72 -4.16
N ALA A 360 -39.75 -14.32 -2.94
CA ALA A 360 -38.40 -13.85 -2.64
C ALA A 360 -37.94 -14.27 -1.24
N VAL A 361 -36.66 -14.61 -1.13
CA VAL A 361 -35.96 -14.77 0.14
C VAL A 361 -35.61 -13.37 0.66
N SER A 362 -36.11 -13.03 1.85
CA SER A 362 -35.81 -11.79 2.55
C SER A 362 -35.01 -12.11 3.82
N ILE A 363 -33.82 -11.53 3.94
CA ILE A 363 -32.97 -11.61 5.13
C ILE A 363 -32.80 -10.19 5.68
N ASP A 364 -33.18 -9.97 6.94
CA ASP A 364 -33.17 -8.63 7.54
C ASP A 364 -31.80 -7.98 7.53
N SER A 365 -30.74 -8.74 7.83
CA SER A 365 -29.37 -8.26 7.81
C SER A 365 -28.40 -9.40 7.55
N MET A 366 -27.47 -9.19 6.60
CA MET A 366 -26.43 -10.16 6.27
C MET A 366 -25.08 -9.50 6.06
N ARG A 367 -24.01 -10.28 6.21
CA ARG A 367 -22.65 -9.94 5.78
C ARG A 367 -21.83 -11.20 5.49
N ASP A 368 -20.73 -11.14 4.74
CA ASP A 368 -20.33 -10.06 3.84
C ASP A 368 -20.83 -10.33 2.41
N VAL A 369 -20.94 -11.61 2.05
CA VAL A 369 -21.51 -12.08 0.79
C VAL A 369 -22.56 -13.16 1.09
N LEU A 370 -23.70 -13.04 0.40
CA LEU A 370 -24.76 -14.04 0.36
C LEU A 370 -24.92 -14.54 -1.07
N ARG A 371 -24.90 -15.86 -1.26
CA ARG A 371 -25.39 -16.51 -2.49
C ARG A 371 -26.62 -17.35 -2.17
N VAL A 372 -27.60 -17.32 -3.08
CA VAL A 372 -28.86 -18.06 -2.94
C VAL A 372 -28.97 -19.05 -4.09
N PHE A 373 -29.11 -20.33 -3.77
CA PHE A 373 -29.34 -21.40 -4.74
C PHE A 373 -30.70 -22.04 -4.53
N ILE A 374 -31.36 -22.37 -5.63
CA ILE A 374 -32.60 -23.14 -5.66
C ILE A 374 -32.38 -24.36 -6.53
N ASN A 375 -32.60 -25.56 -5.98
CA ASN A 375 -32.42 -26.83 -6.70
C ASN A 375 -31.05 -26.92 -7.40
N GLY A 376 -29.99 -26.46 -6.73
CA GLY A 376 -28.61 -26.45 -7.26
C GLY A 376 -28.26 -25.28 -8.20
N GLN A 377 -29.22 -24.43 -8.59
CA GLN A 377 -28.96 -23.29 -9.49
C GLN A 377 -28.80 -21.98 -8.73
N LEU A 378 -27.71 -21.25 -9.00
CA LEU A 378 -27.49 -19.91 -8.46
C LEU A 378 -28.56 -18.95 -8.97
N THR A 379 -29.37 -18.43 -8.05
CA THR A 379 -30.52 -17.56 -8.36
C THR A 379 -30.24 -16.09 -8.03
N GLY A 380 -29.28 -15.83 -7.13
CA GLY A 380 -28.75 -14.49 -6.97
C GLY A 380 -27.71 -14.33 -5.88
N SER A 381 -27.27 -13.09 -5.73
CA SER A 381 -26.12 -12.72 -4.92
C SER A 381 -26.27 -11.33 -4.38
N VAL A 382 -25.90 -11.14 -3.11
CA VAL A 382 -25.89 -9.83 -2.46
C VAL A 382 -24.57 -9.69 -1.72
N VAL A 383 -23.93 -8.53 -1.82
CA VAL A 383 -22.67 -8.18 -1.14
C VAL A 383 -22.89 -6.92 -0.32
N GLY A 384 -22.44 -6.91 0.93
CA GLY A 384 -22.53 -5.75 1.80
C GLY A 384 -22.31 -6.09 3.26
N HIS A 385 -22.14 -5.05 4.08
CA HIS A 385 -21.90 -5.19 5.51
C HIS A 385 -23.18 -4.87 6.31
N TRP A 386 -23.79 -5.89 6.90
CA TRP A 386 -25.05 -5.84 7.66
C TRP A 386 -26.24 -5.24 6.88
N VAL A 387 -26.29 -5.52 5.58
CA VAL A 387 -27.34 -5.00 4.69
C VAL A 387 -28.54 -5.95 4.62
N LYS A 388 -29.73 -5.40 4.37
CA LYS A 388 -30.91 -6.20 4.06
C LYS A 388 -30.77 -6.83 2.68
N ALA A 389 -31.05 -8.13 2.57
CA ALA A 389 -31.05 -8.85 1.30
C ALA A 389 -32.49 -9.26 0.93
N VAL A 390 -32.91 -8.95 -0.28
CA VAL A 390 -34.19 -9.42 -0.86
C VAL A 390 -33.88 -10.00 -2.23
N GLN A 391 -33.95 -11.32 -2.34
CA GLN A 391 -33.58 -12.05 -3.54
C GLN A 391 -34.80 -12.78 -4.11
N PRO A 392 -35.33 -12.38 -5.28
CA PRO A 392 -36.34 -13.14 -5.99
C PRO A 392 -35.86 -14.56 -6.28
N VAL A 393 -36.75 -15.54 -6.14
CA VAL A 393 -36.47 -16.96 -6.34
C VAL A 393 -37.54 -17.61 -7.23
N GLN A 394 -37.17 -18.71 -7.90
CA GLN A 394 -38.09 -19.48 -8.73
C GLN A 394 -38.18 -20.91 -8.20
N PHE A 395 -39.35 -21.28 -7.68
CA PHE A 395 -39.61 -22.62 -7.20
C PHE A 395 -40.41 -23.44 -8.21
N GLN A 396 -40.21 -24.75 -8.17
CA GLN A 396 -41.01 -25.72 -8.91
C GLN A 396 -42.08 -26.34 -7.99
N LYS A 397 -43.07 -27.01 -8.57
CA LYS A 397 -44.06 -27.75 -7.79
C LYS A 397 -43.38 -28.85 -6.96
N GLY A 398 -43.77 -28.97 -5.69
CA GLY A 398 -43.28 -30.00 -4.78
C GLY A 398 -42.14 -29.51 -3.90
N TYR A 399 -41.24 -30.42 -3.51
CA TYR A 399 -40.11 -30.10 -2.66
C TYR A 399 -38.99 -29.45 -3.47
N ASN A 400 -38.55 -28.28 -3.01
CA ASN A 400 -37.42 -27.56 -3.54
C ASN A 400 -36.33 -27.47 -2.48
N GLU A 401 -35.09 -27.58 -2.91
CA GLU A 401 -33.93 -27.33 -2.06
C GLU A 401 -33.58 -25.85 -2.10
N LEU A 402 -33.58 -25.21 -0.93
CA LEU A 402 -33.10 -23.85 -0.74
C LEU A 402 -31.75 -23.91 -0.04
N VAL A 403 -30.72 -23.39 -0.71
CA VAL A 403 -29.37 -23.30 -0.15
C VAL A 403 -28.97 -21.84 -0.04
N LEU A 404 -28.57 -21.43 1.16
CA LEU A 404 -27.92 -20.15 1.40
C LEU A 404 -26.43 -20.42 1.63
N LEU A 405 -25.57 -19.71 0.92
CA LEU A 405 -24.14 -19.71 1.18
C LEU A 405 -23.78 -18.34 1.77
N SER A 406 -23.29 -18.35 3.00
CA SER A 406 -22.68 -17.18 3.63
C SER A 406 -21.17 -17.24 3.42
N GLN A 407 -20.61 -16.10 3.03
CA GLN A 407 -19.16 -15.93 2.89
C GLN A 407 -18.67 -14.71 3.68
N THR A 408 -17.59 -14.89 4.42
CA THR A 408 -16.82 -13.80 5.05
C THR A 408 -15.75 -13.27 4.11
N VAL A 409 -15.51 -11.95 4.14
CA VAL A 409 -14.39 -11.33 3.41
C VAL A 409 -13.52 -10.58 4.42
N GLY A 410 -12.92 -11.37 5.31
CA GLY A 410 -12.17 -10.87 6.47
C GLY A 410 -13.07 -10.45 7.63
N LEU A 411 -12.54 -10.53 8.85
CA LEU A 411 -13.24 -10.11 10.05
C LEU A 411 -12.93 -8.66 10.41
N LYS A 412 -13.86 -8.04 11.15
CA LYS A 412 -13.67 -6.69 11.64
C LYS A 412 -12.52 -6.66 12.65
N ASN A 413 -11.53 -5.83 12.37
CA ASN A 413 -10.29 -5.70 13.14
C ASN A 413 -10.18 -4.37 13.89
N TYR A 414 -11.18 -3.48 13.78
CA TYR A 414 -11.20 -2.18 14.45
C TYR A 414 -12.55 -1.83 15.07
N GLY A 415 -12.53 -0.98 16.08
CA GLY A 415 -13.71 -0.35 16.65
C GLY A 415 -14.17 -1.03 17.94
N ALA A 416 -14.98 -0.30 18.72
CA ALA A 416 -15.49 -0.82 19.98
C ALA A 416 -16.37 -2.06 19.75
N PHE A 417 -16.20 -3.06 20.62
CA PHE A 417 -16.96 -4.31 20.61
C PHE A 417 -16.86 -5.09 19.28
N LEU A 418 -15.68 -5.09 18.64
CA LEU A 418 -15.46 -5.82 17.38
C LEU A 418 -15.79 -7.32 17.50
N GLU A 419 -15.59 -7.89 18.68
CA GLU A 419 -15.91 -9.29 18.98
C GLU A 419 -17.42 -9.57 18.96
N ARG A 420 -18.25 -8.53 19.07
CA ARG A 420 -19.72 -8.63 18.98
C ARG A 420 -20.25 -8.43 17.57
N ASP A 421 -19.37 -8.14 16.60
CA ASP A 421 -19.78 -7.92 15.22
C ASP A 421 -20.38 -9.21 14.66
N GLY A 422 -19.68 -10.34 14.73
CA GLY A 422 -20.13 -11.63 14.18
C GLY A 422 -20.12 -11.66 12.64
N ALA A 423 -20.62 -12.74 12.06
CA ALA A 423 -20.78 -12.90 10.61
C ALA A 423 -22.03 -13.74 10.24
N GLY A 424 -22.37 -13.78 8.95
CA GLY A 424 -23.54 -14.46 8.44
C GLY A 424 -24.81 -13.62 8.53
N PHE A 425 -25.85 -14.17 9.16
CA PHE A 425 -27.20 -13.59 9.13
C PHE A 425 -27.64 -13.10 10.51
N LYS A 426 -28.36 -11.98 10.54
CA LYS A 426 -29.02 -11.41 11.72
C LYS A 426 -30.48 -11.07 11.41
N GLY A 427 -31.32 -11.16 12.43
CA GLY A 427 -32.75 -10.89 12.32
C GLY A 427 -33.53 -12.05 11.71
N GLN A 428 -34.67 -11.74 11.08
CA GLN A 428 -35.56 -12.74 10.52
C GLN A 428 -35.16 -13.09 9.08
N ILE A 429 -35.34 -14.36 8.73
CA ILE A 429 -35.21 -14.87 7.37
C ILE A 429 -36.59 -15.37 6.95
N LYS A 430 -37.12 -14.85 5.85
CA LYS A 430 -38.48 -15.16 5.39
C LYS A 430 -38.51 -15.49 3.91
N LEU A 431 -39.45 -16.35 3.52
CA LEU A 431 -39.94 -16.42 2.15
C LEU A 431 -41.21 -15.61 2.04
N THR A 432 -41.19 -14.66 1.12
CA THR A 432 -42.32 -13.76 0.86
C THR A 432 -43.08 -14.19 -0.37
N GLY A 433 -44.36 -13.80 -0.44
CA GLY A 433 -45.19 -13.96 -1.65
C GLY A 433 -45.96 -15.28 -1.74
N PHE A 434 -45.97 -16.12 -0.71
CA PHE A 434 -46.79 -17.35 -0.67
C PHE A 434 -48.27 -17.03 -0.39
N LYS A 435 -49.18 -17.90 -0.84
CA LYS A 435 -50.64 -17.69 -0.75
C LYS A 435 -51.13 -17.50 0.69
N ASN A 436 -50.54 -18.24 1.63
CA ASN A 436 -50.93 -18.23 3.05
C ASN A 436 -50.14 -17.20 3.88
N GLY A 437 -49.44 -16.26 3.24
CA GLY A 437 -48.57 -15.29 3.88
C GLY A 437 -47.10 -15.72 3.89
N ASP A 438 -46.26 -14.89 4.50
CA ASP A 438 -44.82 -15.11 4.54
C ASP A 438 -44.47 -16.34 5.40
N ILE A 439 -43.52 -17.15 4.92
CA ILE A 439 -43.00 -18.30 5.66
C ILE A 439 -41.75 -17.84 6.44
N ASP A 440 -41.78 -17.99 7.76
CA ASP A 440 -40.61 -17.74 8.61
C ASP A 440 -39.63 -18.92 8.52
N LEU A 441 -38.48 -18.66 7.90
CA LEU A 441 -37.41 -19.64 7.74
C LEU A 441 -36.51 -19.74 8.97
N SER A 442 -36.54 -18.75 9.87
CA SER A 442 -35.66 -18.70 11.05
C SER A 442 -35.92 -19.82 12.05
N ASN A 443 -37.06 -20.52 11.96
CA ASN A 443 -37.47 -21.59 12.86
C ASN A 443 -37.49 -22.99 12.20
N LEU A 444 -37.09 -23.09 10.94
CA LEU A 444 -37.01 -24.37 10.23
C LEU A 444 -35.78 -25.18 10.65
N SER A 445 -35.77 -26.46 10.30
CA SER A 445 -34.57 -27.29 10.38
C SER A 445 -33.63 -26.92 9.23
N TRP A 446 -32.38 -26.61 9.58
CA TRP A 446 -31.31 -26.27 8.66
C TRP A 446 -30.18 -27.28 8.82
N THR A 447 -29.70 -27.82 7.70
CA THR A 447 -28.47 -28.61 7.66
C THR A 447 -27.30 -27.70 7.31
N TYR A 448 -26.20 -27.83 8.04
CA TYR A 448 -25.01 -26.99 7.92
C TYR A 448 -23.83 -27.79 7.37
N GLN A 449 -23.00 -27.13 6.57
CA GLN A 449 -21.72 -27.67 6.10
C GLN A 449 -20.68 -26.54 6.03
N VAL A 450 -19.52 -26.77 6.64
CA VAL A 450 -18.42 -25.79 6.69
C VAL A 450 -17.49 -25.99 5.49
N GLY A 451 -17.09 -24.89 4.86
CA GLY A 451 -16.08 -24.86 3.80
C GLY A 451 -16.51 -25.42 2.45
N LEU A 452 -15.52 -25.55 1.58
CA LEU A 452 -15.66 -26.15 0.24
C LEU A 452 -15.09 -27.57 0.22
N LYS A 453 -15.61 -28.44 -0.64
CA LYS A 453 -15.09 -29.80 -0.83
C LYS A 453 -13.64 -29.76 -1.29
N GLY A 454 -13.30 -28.82 -2.19
CA GLY A 454 -11.91 -28.63 -2.60
C GLY A 454 -10.98 -28.14 -1.48
N GLU A 455 -11.50 -27.38 -0.50
CA GLU A 455 -10.74 -27.01 0.71
C GLU A 455 -10.52 -28.23 1.61
N PHE A 456 -11.58 -29.00 1.87
CA PHE A 456 -11.54 -30.21 2.69
C PHE A 456 -10.64 -31.30 2.14
N LEU A 457 -10.59 -31.45 0.81
CA LEU A 457 -9.70 -32.39 0.13
C LEU A 457 -8.31 -31.83 -0.13
N GLU A 458 -8.05 -30.57 0.25
CA GLU A 458 -6.79 -29.88 0.03
C GLU A 458 -6.30 -30.02 -1.42
N VAL A 459 -7.17 -29.74 -2.41
CA VAL A 459 -6.88 -29.96 -3.85
C VAL A 459 -5.72 -29.10 -4.40
N TYR A 460 -5.22 -28.20 -3.57
CA TYR A 460 -4.06 -27.35 -3.79
C TYR A 460 -2.75 -27.95 -3.23
N SER A 461 -2.81 -29.08 -2.53
CA SER A 461 -1.65 -29.83 -2.07
C SER A 461 -1.10 -30.76 -3.17
N THR A 462 0.17 -31.16 -3.09
CA THR A 462 0.82 -32.05 -4.07
C THR A 462 0.56 -33.54 -3.83
N GLY A 463 -0.16 -33.93 -2.77
CA GLY A 463 -0.49 -35.31 -2.45
C GLY A 463 -1.91 -35.68 -2.90
N ASP A 464 -2.10 -36.89 -3.46
CA ASP A 464 -3.40 -37.54 -3.72
C ASP A 464 -4.54 -36.65 -4.26
N ASN A 465 -4.25 -35.81 -5.24
CA ASN A 465 -5.25 -35.00 -5.98
C ASN A 465 -6.20 -35.83 -6.87
N GLU A 466 -6.07 -37.16 -6.89
CA GLU A 466 -6.89 -38.09 -7.68
C GLU A 466 -8.31 -38.27 -7.12
N LYS A 467 -8.57 -37.81 -5.89
CA LYS A 467 -9.91 -37.91 -5.26
C LYS A 467 -10.91 -36.87 -5.74
N PHE A 468 -10.45 -35.85 -6.46
CA PHE A 468 -11.30 -34.80 -7.02
C PHE A 468 -11.49 -35.07 -8.52
N GLU A 469 -12.73 -34.99 -9.00
CA GLU A 469 -13.10 -35.34 -10.38
C GLU A 469 -12.62 -34.27 -11.37
N TRP A 470 -11.33 -34.30 -11.70
CA TRP A 470 -10.71 -33.43 -12.68
C TRP A 470 -11.01 -33.88 -14.11
N SER A 471 -11.26 -32.93 -15.00
CA SER A 471 -11.40 -33.15 -16.43
C SER A 471 -10.66 -32.07 -17.23
N ASP A 472 -10.34 -32.38 -18.49
CA ASP A 472 -9.73 -31.41 -19.40
C ASP A 472 -10.68 -30.25 -19.71
N LEU A 473 -10.18 -29.02 -19.59
CA LEU A 473 -10.93 -27.83 -19.95
C LEU A 473 -10.76 -27.53 -21.44
N ALA A 474 -11.87 -27.59 -22.19
CA ALA A 474 -11.89 -27.14 -23.58
C ALA A 474 -11.62 -25.63 -23.69
N VAL A 475 -10.90 -25.20 -24.73
CA VAL A 475 -10.48 -23.80 -24.93
C VAL A 475 -11.68 -22.86 -25.14
N ASP A 476 -12.76 -23.37 -25.73
CA ASP A 476 -14.03 -22.67 -25.96
C ASP A 476 -15.06 -22.90 -24.85
N ALA A 477 -14.67 -23.55 -23.75
CA ALA A 477 -15.56 -23.79 -22.62
C ALA A 477 -16.06 -22.47 -22.03
N THR A 478 -17.36 -22.38 -21.82
CA THR A 478 -17.97 -21.23 -21.16
C THR A 478 -17.50 -21.19 -19.70
N PRO A 479 -16.94 -20.06 -19.21
CA PRO A 479 -16.58 -19.88 -17.82
C PRO A 479 -17.75 -20.19 -16.90
N SER A 480 -17.44 -20.77 -15.74
CA SER A 480 -18.49 -21.28 -14.86
C SER A 480 -18.17 -20.98 -13.40
N THR A 481 -19.20 -20.61 -12.64
CA THR A 481 -19.08 -20.26 -11.22
C THR A 481 -18.78 -21.48 -10.36
N PHE A 482 -18.14 -21.28 -9.21
CA PHE A 482 -17.80 -22.34 -8.26
C PHE A 482 -17.02 -23.46 -8.95
N THR A 483 -15.88 -23.10 -9.53
CA THR A 483 -15.04 -24.03 -10.31
C THR A 483 -13.60 -23.95 -9.83
N TRP A 484 -12.98 -25.12 -9.69
CA TRP A 484 -11.54 -25.24 -9.46
C TRP A 484 -10.84 -25.41 -10.81
N TYR A 485 -9.75 -24.68 -10.99
CA TYR A 485 -8.86 -24.78 -12.13
C TYR A 485 -7.47 -25.15 -11.64
N LYS A 486 -6.81 -26.07 -12.34
CA LYS A 486 -5.39 -26.37 -12.11
C LYS A 486 -4.62 -26.49 -13.41
N MET A 487 -3.34 -26.15 -13.37
CA MET A 487 -2.41 -26.44 -14.46
C MET A 487 -1.03 -26.77 -13.90
N ASP A 488 -0.33 -27.67 -14.57
CA ASP A 488 1.10 -27.85 -14.38
C ASP A 488 1.81 -26.71 -15.10
N ALA A 489 2.33 -25.79 -14.32
CA ALA A 489 3.03 -24.63 -14.81
C ALA A 489 4.49 -25.03 -15.04
N GLU A 490 4.83 -25.51 -16.26
CA GLU A 490 6.20 -25.55 -16.77
C GLU A 490 6.73 -24.12 -17.00
N VAL A 491 6.72 -23.29 -15.97
CA VAL A 491 7.30 -21.96 -16.04
C VAL A 491 8.77 -22.11 -15.72
N VAL A 492 9.59 -22.27 -16.76
CA VAL A 492 11.03 -22.05 -16.66
C VAL A 492 11.25 -20.56 -16.39
N ILE A 493 11.20 -20.17 -15.12
CA ILE A 493 11.59 -18.81 -14.73
C ILE A 493 13.11 -18.78 -14.65
N ILE A 494 13.77 -18.44 -15.76
CA ILE A 494 15.19 -18.09 -15.73
C ILE A 494 15.30 -16.78 -14.95
N VAL A 495 15.59 -16.88 -13.66
CA VAL A 495 16.06 -15.74 -12.88
C VAL A 495 17.49 -16.03 -12.46
N GLU A 496 18.41 -15.20 -12.95
CA GLU A 496 19.84 -15.29 -12.66
C GLU A 496 20.14 -15.43 -11.14
N PRO A 497 21.24 -16.12 -10.80
CA PRO A 497 21.37 -16.83 -9.54
C PRO A 497 21.90 -15.94 -8.43
N THR A 498 21.43 -16.15 -7.19
CA THR A 498 22.33 -16.39 -6.06
C THR A 498 21.56 -16.76 -4.79
N VAL A 499 21.88 -17.97 -4.32
CA VAL A 499 21.64 -18.61 -3.02
C VAL A 499 20.25 -19.20 -2.78
N LEU A 500 20.21 -20.54 -2.89
CA LEU A 500 19.16 -21.45 -2.44
C LEU A 500 18.76 -21.19 -0.99
N GLU A 501 17.47 -21.37 -0.70
CA GLU A 501 16.95 -22.17 0.42
C GLU A 501 15.43 -22.31 0.24
N SER A 502 14.95 -23.54 0.44
CA SER A 502 13.65 -24.15 0.15
C SER A 502 12.40 -23.48 0.75
N VAL A 503 11.25 -23.55 0.04
CA VAL A 503 9.95 -24.18 0.43
C VAL A 503 8.75 -23.63 -0.43
N GLU A 504 8.05 -24.59 -1.06
CA GLU A 504 6.64 -24.76 -1.53
C GLU A 504 5.74 -23.59 -2.00
N GLN A 505 5.46 -23.63 -3.32
CA GLN A 505 4.19 -23.51 -4.08
C GLN A 505 3.37 -22.21 -4.15
N ILE A 506 2.81 -21.98 -5.36
CA ILE A 506 1.95 -20.85 -5.69
C ILE A 506 0.49 -21.26 -5.58
N VAL A 507 -0.12 -20.97 -4.43
CA VAL A 507 -1.58 -20.97 -4.31
C VAL A 507 -2.07 -19.55 -4.62
N ALA A 508 -2.69 -19.36 -5.78
CA ALA A 508 -3.36 -18.11 -6.13
C ALA A 508 -4.88 -18.28 -6.00
N ILE A 509 -5.40 -18.13 -4.78
CA ILE A 509 -6.86 -17.98 -4.59
C ILE A 509 -7.23 -16.57 -5.06
N LEU A 510 -7.66 -16.45 -6.31
CA LEU A 510 -8.16 -15.20 -6.87
C LEU A 510 -9.59 -14.95 -6.39
N ARG A 511 -9.72 -14.32 -5.22
CA ARG A 511 -11.02 -13.96 -4.65
C ARG A 511 -11.55 -12.70 -5.34
N LYS A 512 -12.64 -12.83 -6.11
CA LYS A 512 -13.42 -11.69 -6.60
C LYS A 512 -14.77 -11.68 -5.89
N PRO A 513 -15.05 -10.70 -5.00
CA PRO A 513 -16.42 -10.50 -4.54
C PRO A 513 -17.30 -10.13 -5.75
N GLY A 514 -18.39 -10.88 -5.94
CA GLY A 514 -19.29 -10.69 -7.09
C GLY A 514 -19.88 -9.27 -7.18
N ASN A 515 -20.14 -8.84 -8.42
CA ASN A 515 -20.66 -7.51 -8.84
C ASN A 515 -19.69 -6.32 -8.91
N VAL A 516 -18.38 -6.51 -8.84
CA VAL A 516 -17.40 -5.43 -9.14
C VAL A 516 -16.92 -5.59 -10.58
N SER A 517 -17.17 -4.59 -11.44
CA SER A 517 -16.61 -4.59 -12.81
C SER A 517 -15.08 -4.68 -12.76
N SER A 518 -14.46 -5.30 -13.77
CA SER A 518 -12.99 -5.35 -13.92
C SER A 518 -12.36 -3.95 -13.83
N ASP A 519 -13.11 -2.93 -14.24
CA ASP A 519 -12.69 -1.54 -14.30
C ASP A 519 -12.68 -0.86 -12.92
N MET A 520 -13.24 -1.50 -11.88
CA MET A 520 -13.35 -0.99 -10.51
C MET A 520 -12.58 -1.84 -9.48
N LEU A 521 -11.75 -2.78 -9.92
CA LEU A 521 -10.86 -3.56 -9.05
C LEU A 521 -9.48 -2.90 -8.96
N CYS A 522 -9.13 -2.39 -7.77
CA CYS A 522 -7.78 -1.84 -7.51
C CYS A 522 -6.66 -2.90 -7.42
N ILE A 523 -7.01 -4.17 -7.28
CA ILE A 523 -6.05 -5.28 -7.23
C ILE A 523 -6.26 -6.16 -8.47
N SER A 524 -5.40 -5.96 -9.47
CA SER A 524 -5.37 -6.76 -10.71
C SER A 524 -4.14 -7.67 -10.81
N LEU A 525 -3.21 -7.57 -9.84
CA LEU A 525 -1.98 -8.33 -9.78
C LEU A 525 -1.80 -8.91 -8.38
N TYR A 526 -1.54 -10.22 -8.34
CA TYR A 526 -1.32 -10.98 -7.11
C TYR A 526 0.16 -11.33 -7.01
N HIS A 527 0.76 -11.08 -5.85
CA HIS A 527 2.20 -11.27 -5.67
C HIS A 527 2.52 -12.74 -5.43
N VAL A 528 3.41 -13.27 -6.26
CA VAL A 528 3.98 -14.60 -6.12
C VAL A 528 5.44 -14.47 -5.64
N PRO A 529 5.76 -14.89 -4.41
CA PRO A 529 7.14 -14.93 -3.94
C PRO A 529 7.99 -15.85 -4.81
N ARG A 530 9.17 -15.36 -5.25
CA ARG A 530 10.15 -16.19 -5.96
C ARG A 530 10.56 -17.44 -5.17
N ALA A 531 10.52 -17.38 -3.83
CA ALA A 531 10.89 -18.52 -2.98
C ALA A 531 9.91 -19.71 -3.09
N TRP A 532 8.69 -19.49 -3.60
CA TRP A 532 7.69 -20.54 -3.81
C TRP A 532 7.82 -21.24 -5.17
N LEU A 533 8.72 -20.74 -6.01
CA LEU A 533 8.90 -21.21 -7.38
C LEU A 533 10.07 -22.17 -7.45
N GLU A 534 9.80 -23.36 -7.97
CA GLU A 534 10.80 -24.34 -8.35
C GLU A 534 11.22 -24.15 -9.82
N ALA A 535 12.33 -24.77 -10.22
CA ALA A 535 12.85 -24.68 -11.60
C ALA A 535 11.90 -25.31 -12.65
N SER A 536 11.09 -26.28 -12.23
CA SER A 536 10.08 -26.98 -13.02
C SER A 536 8.99 -27.54 -12.09
N ASN A 537 7.91 -28.08 -12.66
CA ASN A 537 6.82 -28.73 -11.92
C ASN A 537 6.13 -27.84 -10.87
N ASN A 538 5.92 -26.56 -11.21
CA ASN A 538 5.13 -25.68 -10.36
C ASN A 538 3.64 -25.98 -10.57
N LEU A 539 2.89 -26.15 -9.50
CA LEU A 539 1.44 -26.32 -9.56
C LEU A 539 0.76 -24.96 -9.34
N LEU A 540 -0.18 -24.60 -10.24
CA LEU A 540 -1.07 -23.46 -10.04
C LEU A 540 -2.50 -23.96 -9.87
N VAL A 541 -3.11 -23.68 -8.72
CA VAL A 541 -4.52 -23.98 -8.43
C VAL A 541 -5.28 -22.70 -8.12
N VAL A 542 -6.47 -22.56 -8.71
CA VAL A 542 -7.35 -21.39 -8.58
C VAL A 542 -8.78 -21.86 -8.31
N PHE A 543 -9.41 -21.35 -7.24
CA PHE A 543 -10.85 -21.46 -7.05
C PHE A 543 -11.52 -20.18 -7.57
N GLU A 544 -12.43 -20.33 -8.54
CA GLU A 544 -13.14 -19.24 -9.19
C GLU A 544 -14.63 -19.27 -8.81
N GLU A 545 -15.03 -18.31 -7.98
CA GLU A 545 -16.39 -18.20 -7.45
C GLU A 545 -17.37 -17.60 -8.46
N THR A 546 -16.90 -16.69 -9.33
CA THR A 546 -17.74 -15.80 -10.15
C THR A 546 -17.82 -16.20 -11.63
N GLY A 547 -16.96 -17.10 -12.09
CA GLY A 547 -16.94 -17.59 -13.48
C GLY A 547 -16.02 -16.79 -14.41
N GLY A 548 -14.77 -16.54 -14.00
CA GLY A 548 -13.70 -16.03 -14.85
C GLY A 548 -13.09 -17.10 -15.76
N ASN A 549 -12.45 -16.67 -16.85
CA ASN A 549 -11.76 -17.54 -17.80
C ASN A 549 -10.30 -17.79 -17.35
N PRO A 550 -9.89 -19.02 -17.04
CA PRO A 550 -8.51 -19.30 -16.60
C PRO A 550 -7.47 -19.08 -17.70
N PHE A 551 -7.84 -19.14 -18.98
CA PHE A 551 -6.92 -18.87 -20.09
C PHE A 551 -6.47 -17.40 -20.18
N GLU A 552 -7.13 -16.48 -19.45
CA GLU A 552 -6.71 -15.07 -19.34
C GLU A 552 -5.65 -14.86 -18.24
N ILE A 553 -5.40 -15.88 -17.40
CA ILE A 553 -4.41 -15.81 -16.33
C ILE A 553 -3.01 -15.82 -16.96
N SER A 554 -2.19 -14.86 -16.55
CA SER A 554 -0.81 -14.77 -17.00
C SER A 554 0.11 -14.41 -15.84
N VAL A 555 1.27 -15.08 -15.79
CA VAL A 555 2.35 -14.73 -14.87
C VAL A 555 3.13 -13.58 -15.47
N LYS A 556 3.30 -12.50 -14.69
CA LYS A 556 3.99 -11.29 -15.15
C LYS A 556 5.19 -10.97 -14.28
N LEU A 557 6.31 -10.63 -14.90
CA LEU A 557 7.49 -10.16 -14.19
C LEU A 557 7.35 -8.66 -13.92
N ARG A 558 7.64 -8.25 -12.68
CA ARG A 558 7.68 -6.85 -12.28
C ARG A 558 9.12 -6.36 -12.20
N SER A 559 9.46 -5.37 -13.02
CA SER A 559 10.80 -4.76 -13.04
C SER A 559 10.70 -3.23 -13.09
N ALA A 560 11.77 -2.51 -12.73
CA ALA A 560 11.86 -1.07 -12.97
C ALA A 560 12.73 -0.82 -14.19
N LYS A 561 12.09 -0.70 -15.35
CA LYS A 561 12.80 -0.48 -16.62
C LYS A 561 13.07 0.98 -16.92
N VAL A 562 12.29 1.92 -16.37
CA VAL A 562 12.51 3.35 -16.60
C VAL A 562 12.84 4.01 -15.27
N ILE A 563 13.94 4.75 -15.26
CA ILE A 563 14.36 5.59 -14.14
C ILE A 563 14.36 7.04 -14.58
N CYS A 564 13.92 7.91 -13.69
CA CYS A 564 13.85 9.35 -13.93
C CYS A 564 14.47 10.12 -12.78
N ALA A 565 14.97 11.32 -13.02
CA ALA A 565 15.32 12.25 -11.95
C ALA A 565 15.17 13.70 -12.43
N GLN A 566 14.90 14.60 -11.48
CA GLN A 566 14.84 16.03 -11.73
C GLN A 566 15.58 16.77 -10.62
N VAL A 567 16.69 17.42 -10.95
CA VAL A 567 17.54 18.13 -9.97
C VAL A 567 17.85 19.54 -10.48
N SER A 568 17.59 20.53 -9.62
CA SER A 568 17.79 21.96 -9.91
C SER A 568 19.10 22.49 -9.35
N GLU A 569 19.67 23.52 -9.96
CA GLU A 569 20.80 24.30 -9.40
C GLU A 569 20.55 24.81 -7.98
N SER A 570 19.28 24.95 -7.60
CA SER A 570 18.87 25.37 -6.25
C SER A 570 18.86 24.24 -5.22
N HIS A 571 19.14 22.98 -5.61
CA HIS A 571 19.29 21.87 -4.67
C HIS A 571 20.56 22.01 -3.84
N TYR A 572 20.70 21.14 -2.85
CA TYR A 572 21.89 21.08 -2.00
C TYR A 572 22.84 19.99 -2.50
N PRO A 573 24.15 20.09 -2.23
CA PRO A 573 25.10 19.03 -2.56
C PRO A 573 24.73 17.73 -1.84
N PRO A 574 25.04 16.56 -2.43
CA PRO A 574 24.70 15.26 -1.84
C PRO A 574 25.25 15.08 -0.42
N LEU A 575 24.44 14.49 0.47
CA LEU A 575 24.80 14.31 1.89
C LEU A 575 26.09 13.51 2.12
N ARG A 576 26.45 12.62 1.19
CA ARG A 576 27.73 11.88 1.20
C ARG A 576 28.97 12.79 1.20
N LYS A 577 28.86 14.02 0.67
CA LYS A 577 29.94 15.02 0.72
C LYS A 577 30.12 15.62 2.12
N TRP A 578 29.07 15.58 2.95
CA TRP A 578 29.08 16.04 4.34
C TRP A 578 29.57 14.97 5.31
N SER A 579 29.28 13.68 5.04
CA SER A 579 29.67 12.56 5.90
C SER A 579 31.16 12.17 5.85
N ARG A 580 31.93 12.66 4.86
CA ARG A 580 33.39 12.46 4.75
C ARG A 580 34.21 13.50 5.52
N ALA A 581 33.56 14.49 6.14
CA ALA A 581 34.21 15.44 7.06
C ALA A 581 34.35 14.76 8.44
N ASP A 582 35.30 13.83 8.54
CA ASP A 582 35.59 13.11 9.77
C ASP A 582 36.16 14.08 10.82
N LEU A 583 35.33 14.40 11.83
CA LEU A 583 35.60 14.59 13.27
C LEU A 583 36.84 15.36 13.79
N THR A 584 37.68 15.96 12.95
CA THR A 584 38.84 16.75 13.38
C THR A 584 39.04 17.97 12.48
N GLY A 585 38.35 19.06 12.80
CA GLY A 585 38.75 20.43 12.41
C GLY A 585 38.89 20.73 10.91
N GLY A 586 38.32 19.93 10.01
CA GLY A 586 38.39 20.17 8.57
C GLY A 586 37.29 21.09 8.09
N ASN A 587 37.64 22.33 7.71
CA ASN A 587 36.80 23.17 6.87
C ASN A 587 36.36 22.35 5.65
N ILE A 588 35.05 22.16 5.46
CA ILE A 588 34.49 21.74 4.18
C ILE A 588 35.12 22.66 3.14
N SER A 589 35.87 22.10 2.18
CA SER A 589 36.34 22.88 1.05
C SER A 589 35.11 23.52 0.43
N ARG A 590 34.99 24.85 0.56
CA ARG A 590 33.89 25.68 0.03
C ARG A 590 33.67 25.51 -1.48
N ASN A 591 34.56 24.79 -2.16
CA ASN A 591 34.65 24.73 -3.61
C ASN A 591 33.81 23.60 -4.25
N ASP A 592 33.12 22.75 -3.50
CA ASP A 592 32.28 21.70 -4.10
C ASP A 592 30.88 21.58 -3.48
N MET A 593 30.13 22.70 -3.54
CA MET A 593 28.71 22.77 -3.15
C MET A 593 27.76 22.47 -4.32
N THR A 594 28.27 21.94 -5.43
CA THR A 594 27.46 21.72 -6.64
C THR A 594 26.45 20.59 -6.40
N PRO A 595 25.15 20.81 -6.69
CA PRO A 595 24.17 19.72 -6.65
C PRO A 595 24.51 18.65 -7.67
N GLU A 596 24.19 17.40 -7.37
CA GLU A 596 24.44 16.28 -8.27
C GLU A 596 23.15 15.47 -8.48
N MET A 597 22.94 15.02 -9.71
CA MET A 597 21.96 14.00 -10.03
C MET A 597 22.63 12.63 -9.96
N HIS A 598 21.97 11.69 -9.28
CA HIS A 598 22.40 10.30 -9.17
C HIS A 598 21.39 9.40 -9.87
N LEU A 599 21.85 8.63 -10.85
CA LEU A 599 21.03 7.61 -11.52
C LEU A 599 21.67 6.25 -11.31
N LYS A 600 20.86 5.27 -10.90
CA LYS A 600 21.25 3.88 -10.69
C LYS A 600 20.13 2.95 -11.18
N CYS A 601 20.47 1.99 -12.03
CA CYS A 601 19.60 0.86 -12.36
C CYS A 601 19.65 -0.22 -11.26
N GLN A 602 18.67 -1.13 -11.27
CA GLN A 602 18.70 -2.31 -10.41
C GLN A 602 19.99 -3.11 -10.61
N ASP A 603 20.43 -3.84 -9.58
CA ASP A 603 21.64 -4.65 -9.70
C ASP A 603 21.45 -5.68 -10.84
N GLY A 604 22.51 -5.91 -11.64
CA GLY A 604 22.42 -6.71 -12.87
C GLY A 604 21.81 -6.00 -14.08
N HIS A 605 21.46 -4.71 -13.98
CA HIS A 605 20.98 -3.91 -15.10
C HIS A 605 21.92 -2.74 -15.42
N ILE A 606 21.87 -2.24 -16.66
CA ILE A 606 22.55 -1.01 -17.07
C ILE A 606 21.61 -0.07 -17.82
N MET A 607 21.97 1.21 -17.88
CA MET A 607 21.25 2.21 -18.65
C MET A 607 21.52 2.02 -20.14
N SER A 608 20.61 1.37 -20.86
CA SER A 608 20.74 1.10 -22.30
C SER A 608 20.64 2.36 -23.14
N SER A 609 19.74 3.26 -22.75
CA SER A 609 19.41 4.47 -23.51
C SER A 609 18.96 5.59 -22.58
N ILE A 610 19.24 6.82 -23.00
CA ILE A 610 18.70 8.03 -22.41
C ILE A 610 17.54 8.49 -23.29
N GLU A 611 16.32 8.40 -22.78
CA GLU A 611 15.09 8.68 -23.53
C GLU A 611 14.77 10.18 -23.53
N PHE A 612 15.15 10.87 -22.45
CA PHE A 612 15.00 12.31 -22.33
C PHE A 612 16.13 12.90 -21.51
N ALA A 613 16.62 14.07 -21.90
CA ALA A 613 17.52 14.89 -21.12
C ALA A 613 17.33 16.37 -21.46
N SER A 614 17.10 17.20 -20.46
CA SER A 614 16.99 18.65 -20.64
C SER A 614 17.48 19.40 -19.40
N TYR A 615 18.52 20.22 -19.58
CA TYR A 615 18.96 21.21 -18.61
C TYR A 615 18.43 22.60 -19.00
N GLY A 616 17.63 23.20 -18.13
CA GLY A 616 16.97 24.47 -18.40
C GLY A 616 15.66 24.57 -17.61
N THR A 617 14.54 24.76 -18.30
CA THR A 617 13.20 24.82 -17.68
C THR A 617 12.31 23.67 -18.17
N PRO A 618 12.66 22.39 -17.96
CA PRO A 618 11.82 21.27 -18.38
C PRO A 618 10.48 21.26 -17.64
N ASN A 619 9.43 20.75 -18.31
CA ASN A 619 8.09 20.62 -17.76
C ASN A 619 7.67 19.14 -17.68
N GLY A 620 6.68 18.85 -16.85
CA GLY A 620 6.10 17.52 -16.71
C GLY A 620 6.74 16.70 -15.59
N SER A 621 6.42 15.41 -15.57
CA SER A 621 6.92 14.41 -14.62
C SER A 621 7.54 13.24 -15.39
N CYS A 622 8.13 12.28 -14.67
CA CYS A 622 8.64 11.04 -15.26
C CYS A 622 7.65 10.42 -16.26
N GLN A 623 8.14 9.94 -17.41
CA GLN A 623 7.40 9.48 -18.60
C GLN A 623 6.64 10.56 -19.40
N LYS A 624 6.58 11.79 -18.90
CA LYS A 624 5.86 12.92 -19.50
C LYS A 624 6.72 14.19 -19.51
N PHE A 625 8.04 14.04 -19.47
CA PHE A 625 8.93 15.18 -19.55
C PHE A 625 8.84 15.82 -20.93
N SER A 626 8.90 17.15 -20.95
CA SER A 626 8.93 17.95 -22.16
C SER A 626 9.95 19.08 -22.00
N ARG A 627 10.55 19.48 -23.12
CA ARG A 627 11.43 20.65 -23.16
C ARG A 627 10.59 21.89 -22.90
N GLY A 628 11.06 22.78 -22.03
CA GLY A 628 10.50 24.12 -21.94
C GLY A 628 11.25 25.11 -22.82
N ASN A 629 10.95 26.40 -22.62
CA ASN A 629 11.48 27.50 -23.42
C ASN A 629 12.99 27.69 -23.26
N CYS A 630 13.56 27.26 -22.13
CA CYS A 630 15.00 27.21 -21.91
C CYS A 630 15.51 25.76 -21.92
N HIS A 631 16.49 25.49 -22.77
CA HIS A 631 17.11 24.18 -22.93
C HIS A 631 18.55 24.32 -23.44
N ALA A 632 19.51 23.69 -22.76
CA ALA A 632 20.88 23.58 -23.27
C ALA A 632 20.96 22.48 -24.34
N SER A 633 21.47 22.83 -25.53
CA SER A 633 21.54 21.92 -26.68
C SER A 633 22.45 20.70 -26.46
N ASN A 634 23.42 20.79 -25.54
CA ASN A 634 24.32 19.70 -25.17
C ASN A 634 23.77 18.79 -24.05
N SER A 635 22.54 19.03 -23.56
CA SER A 635 21.96 18.26 -22.44
C SER A 635 22.00 16.75 -22.69
N SER A 636 21.53 16.31 -23.86
CA SER A 636 21.49 14.89 -24.20
C SER A 636 22.87 14.29 -24.36
N SER A 637 23.81 14.96 -25.03
CA SER A 637 25.16 14.42 -25.24
C SER A 637 25.91 14.23 -23.92
N VAL A 638 25.84 15.22 -23.01
CA VAL A 638 26.48 15.15 -21.69
C VAL A 638 25.93 13.99 -20.86
N VAL A 639 24.60 13.84 -20.81
CA VAL A 639 23.95 12.77 -20.02
C VAL A 639 24.25 11.40 -20.63
N THR A 640 24.19 11.27 -21.95
CA THR A 640 24.52 10.02 -22.67
C THR A 640 25.96 9.59 -22.39
N GLU A 641 26.93 10.49 -22.51
CA GLU A 641 28.34 10.19 -22.25
C GLU A 641 28.59 9.81 -20.78
N ALA A 642 27.89 10.45 -19.85
CA ALA A 642 28.02 10.17 -18.43
C ALA A 642 27.40 8.82 -18.04
N CYS A 643 26.24 8.45 -18.59
CA CYS A 643 25.37 7.42 -18.04
C CYS A 643 25.15 6.18 -18.93
N GLN A 644 25.10 6.33 -20.25
CA GLN A 644 24.75 5.22 -21.13
C GLN A 644 25.80 4.09 -21.04
N GLY A 645 25.34 2.84 -20.99
CA GLY A 645 26.18 1.67 -20.83
C GLY A 645 26.60 1.36 -19.39
N LYS A 646 26.29 2.22 -18.41
CA LYS A 646 26.69 2.04 -17.00
C LYS A 646 25.51 1.62 -16.13
N ASN A 647 25.78 0.95 -15.01
CA ASN A 647 24.76 0.66 -13.99
C ASN A 647 24.41 1.92 -13.17
N LYS A 648 25.38 2.82 -12.96
CA LYS A 648 25.24 4.04 -12.18
C LYS A 648 26.04 5.19 -12.79
N CYS A 649 25.57 6.42 -12.59
CA CYS A 649 26.29 7.64 -12.97
C CYS A 649 25.93 8.81 -12.03
N ASP A 650 26.80 9.80 -11.98
CA ASP A 650 26.66 11.03 -11.22
C ASP A 650 26.87 12.21 -12.16
N ILE A 651 26.00 13.22 -12.12
CA ILE A 651 26.06 14.39 -12.99
C ILE A 651 25.97 15.67 -12.16
N ALA A 652 27.00 16.51 -12.22
CA ALA A 652 27.00 17.81 -11.54
C ALA A 652 26.07 18.81 -12.25
N ILE A 653 25.18 19.45 -11.51
CA ILE A 653 24.18 20.39 -12.02
C ILE A 653 24.76 21.81 -11.98
N SER A 654 25.37 22.24 -13.08
CA SER A 654 25.95 23.59 -13.17
C SER A 654 26.08 24.11 -14.60
N ASN A 655 26.12 25.43 -14.73
CA ASN A 655 26.40 26.10 -16.00
C ASN A 655 27.82 25.82 -16.53
N ALA A 656 28.75 25.33 -15.70
CA ALA A 656 30.09 24.93 -16.15
C ALA A 656 30.06 23.66 -17.03
N ILE A 657 29.07 22.79 -16.80
CA ILE A 657 28.91 21.53 -17.54
C ILE A 657 27.99 21.71 -18.76
N PHE A 658 26.86 22.41 -18.59
CA PHE A 658 25.82 22.51 -19.61
C PHE A 658 25.81 23.86 -20.35
N GLY A 659 26.66 24.82 -19.95
CA GLY A 659 26.50 26.22 -20.35
C GLY A 659 25.34 26.91 -19.63
N ASP A 660 25.12 28.20 -19.91
CA ASP A 660 24.01 28.98 -19.37
C ASP A 660 22.96 29.26 -20.47
N PRO A 661 21.99 28.35 -20.69
CA PRO A 661 20.98 28.50 -21.74
C PRO A 661 19.96 29.62 -21.46
N CYS A 662 19.86 30.09 -20.22
CA CYS A 662 18.95 31.18 -19.83
C CYS A 662 19.50 31.91 -18.59
N ARG A 663 20.18 33.04 -18.84
CA ARG A 663 20.79 33.85 -17.79
C ARG A 663 19.74 34.36 -16.80
N GLY A 664 20.07 34.28 -15.51
CA GLY A 664 19.19 34.73 -14.42
C GLY A 664 18.03 33.80 -14.09
N VAL A 665 17.85 32.69 -14.82
CA VAL A 665 16.87 31.65 -14.52
C VAL A 665 17.57 30.47 -13.85
N ILE A 666 16.94 29.92 -12.81
CA ILE A 666 17.39 28.68 -12.15
C ILE A 666 17.10 27.52 -13.09
N LYS A 667 18.14 26.79 -13.49
CA LYS A 667 17.99 25.62 -14.36
C LYS A 667 17.75 24.36 -13.55
N THR A 668 17.11 23.41 -14.22
CA THR A 668 16.85 22.08 -13.74
C THR A 668 17.25 21.08 -14.81
N LEU A 669 18.01 20.06 -14.42
CA LEU A 669 18.26 18.88 -15.24
C LEU A 669 17.14 17.88 -14.98
N ALA A 670 16.38 17.53 -16.02
CA ALA A 670 15.47 16.39 -16.01
C ALA A 670 15.99 15.31 -16.96
N VAL A 671 16.04 14.06 -16.48
CA VAL A 671 16.53 12.90 -17.24
C VAL A 671 15.55 11.74 -17.11
N GLU A 672 15.36 11.03 -18.21
CA GLU A 672 14.68 9.73 -18.30
C GLU A 672 15.62 8.74 -18.98
N ALA A 673 15.84 7.59 -18.35
CA ALA A 673 16.71 6.54 -18.85
C ALA A 673 16.05 5.17 -18.76
N ARG A 674 16.35 4.32 -19.75
CA ARG A 674 15.88 2.93 -19.79
C ARG A 674 16.98 1.98 -19.30
N CYS A 675 16.61 1.09 -18.40
CA CYS A 675 17.44 0.03 -17.85
C CYS A 675 17.13 -1.31 -18.53
N ILE A 676 18.16 -2.07 -18.91
CA ILE A 676 18.05 -3.46 -19.40
C ILE A 676 18.98 -4.38 -18.62
N SER A 677 18.70 -5.69 -18.63
CA SER A 677 19.59 -6.69 -18.04
C SER A 677 20.96 -6.68 -18.72
N SER A 678 22.03 -6.80 -17.94
CA SER A 678 23.40 -6.85 -18.47
C SER A 678 23.67 -8.08 -19.34
N SER A 679 22.90 -9.16 -19.17
CA SER A 679 23.00 -10.37 -19.99
C SER A 679 22.50 -10.22 -21.43
N ASN A 680 21.72 -9.17 -21.74
CA ASN A 680 21.21 -8.93 -23.09
C ASN A 680 22.18 -8.17 -24.02
N ILE A 681 23.37 -7.79 -23.54
CA ILE A 681 24.29 -6.88 -24.27
C ILE A 681 25.31 -7.64 -25.13
N GLY A 682 25.41 -8.96 -24.98
CA GLY A 682 26.34 -9.80 -25.76
C GLY A 682 25.96 -10.04 -27.23
N TYR A 683 24.80 -9.58 -27.70
CA TYR A 683 24.28 -9.94 -29.03
C TYR A 683 24.05 -8.76 -29.99
N SER A 684 24.55 -7.56 -29.66
CA SER A 684 24.53 -6.43 -30.59
C SER A 684 25.92 -5.82 -30.67
N LEU A 685 26.79 -6.51 -31.42
CA LEU A 685 27.98 -6.02 -32.11
C LEU A 685 28.68 -7.28 -32.65
N TYR A 686 28.26 -7.76 -33.81
CA TYR A 686 29.09 -8.27 -34.93
C TYR A 686 28.19 -8.62 -36.11
#